data_AF-A0A1F6PMU8-F1
#
_entry.id   AF-A0A1F6PMU8-F1
#
_cell.length_a   1.000
_cell.length_b   1.000
_cell.length_c   1.000
_cell.angle_alpha   90.00
_cell.angle_beta   90.00
_cell.angle_gamma   90.00
#
_symmetry.space_group_name_H-M   'P 1'
#
loop_
_entity.id
_entity.type
_entity.pdbx_description
1 polymer ?
#
loop_
_entity_poly.entity_id
_entity_poly.type
_entity_poly.pdbx_seq_one_letter_code
_entity_poly.pdbx_strand_id
1 'polypeptide(L)'
;MYCIYTITIIIFLMITPINADISPDAMGLPARYQAMGLSPVAYQGDINNLFYNPAGINHYSSCQALSVYSRLISEIDYRILGFSFPLWGSTLGFGINSISVGQVPYATSFDPVNGNPVLAQKDYSNNLYQVSISHSFGSVWDQGLPLTLGCSLKYFQQGILGVAPLSGSGIGIDLGMIYELRKNLALAFVLKNPYAKVSWQTGRKESLDRSLLAGFTSDWFNADMNVAGNVEYNLTNASYYLMGGAEYTYKDTFTFRAGYKDRPYASINNKPEKSGTLSFGAGIKIGDFNLDYAYVPYYLIPEDTSHYLSISFVPFQTKQEVFVINLPTDNQVVYDPFILIEGVANLNINNLTINNARVTVEDDVFVVPVMLNYGENKIIVDAGAKRGENHHYERKVLRLRQFNDIPDDYKGRIAFDVMYAYDIVQGNEQGNFFPQENIDRSSFTASVMKLKGQVTKVYFDKKRKEDHSFKQVSDLLDFDNRDWAGEYLTQAKKEDIIVGYPDMTLRQKSYISRAEAMTIIARVERLSDKKSRKKVVTDVNNEVVWVDRDNWSYPYVNTLKQAKFLDYIDNGKQFMIDYIFTPEEKEQFVAYVSEKSMSVSVSNNTEASDTSTINIPLINAPPVKGLMPINEVYAFLETPEGRNIYYSFLRESEFIKKPIKKFELIEMLSKTSLFQSFLTNIGISMLPQKK
;
A
#
# COMPACT_ATOMS: atom_id res chain seq x y z
N MET A 1 -26.52 -21.34 -1.25
CA MET A 1 -27.09 -22.68 -1.55
C MET A 1 -26.11 -23.82 -1.32
N TYR A 2 -24.81 -23.67 -1.61
CA TYR A 2 -23.80 -24.72 -1.38
C TYR A 2 -23.51 -25.06 0.10
N CYS A 3 -23.80 -24.16 1.05
CA CYS A 3 -23.59 -24.42 2.48
C CYS A 3 -24.58 -25.40 3.13
N ILE A 4 -25.69 -25.73 2.45
CA ILE A 4 -26.81 -26.48 3.06
C ILE A 4 -26.59 -28.00 3.00
N TYR A 5 -25.77 -28.49 2.06
CA TYR A 5 -25.61 -29.93 1.79
C TYR A 5 -24.59 -30.65 2.68
N THR A 6 -23.74 -29.93 3.43
CA THR A 6 -22.56 -30.51 4.10
C THR A 6 -22.81 -30.88 5.58
N ILE A 7 -24.00 -30.62 6.12
CA ILE A 7 -24.29 -30.56 7.57
C ILE A 7 -24.64 -31.94 8.20
N THR A 8 -24.81 -33.01 7.42
CA THR A 8 -25.62 -34.16 7.87
C THR A 8 -24.86 -35.33 8.54
N ILE A 9 -23.53 -35.33 8.66
CA ILE A 9 -22.81 -36.63 8.76
C ILE A 9 -22.29 -37.08 10.16
N ILE A 10 -22.24 -36.27 11.24
CA ILE A 10 -21.38 -36.67 12.39
C ILE A 10 -22.03 -36.50 13.79
N ILE A 11 -22.71 -37.53 14.33
CA ILE A 11 -23.06 -37.68 15.77
C ILE A 11 -23.21 -39.17 16.20
N PHE A 12 -22.53 -39.61 17.29
CA PHE A 12 -22.89 -40.60 18.38
C PHE A 12 -21.59 -41.27 18.93
N LEU A 13 -21.35 -41.64 20.22
CA LEU A 13 -22.19 -41.98 21.39
C LEU A 13 -21.47 -41.84 22.73
N MET A 14 -21.81 -42.60 23.85
CA MET A 14 -21.54 -42.37 25.34
C MET A 14 -20.48 -42.80 26.57
N ILE A 15 -20.60 -42.42 27.90
CA ILE A 15 -19.67 -42.22 29.16
C ILE A 15 -19.16 -43.33 30.15
N THR A 16 -18.12 -43.03 30.99
CA THR A 16 -18.11 -43.27 32.49
C THR A 16 -17.31 -42.23 33.36
N PRO A 17 -17.49 -42.17 34.72
CA PRO A 17 -17.18 -41.00 35.55
C PRO A 17 -15.82 -41.08 36.27
N ILE A 18 -15.08 -39.97 36.24
CA ILE A 18 -13.97 -39.63 37.14
C ILE A 18 -14.16 -38.15 37.46
N ASN A 19 -13.86 -37.72 38.70
CA ASN A 19 -13.91 -36.31 39.12
C ASN A 19 -12.83 -35.46 38.42
N ALA A 20 -12.91 -35.36 37.10
CA ALA A 20 -12.33 -34.32 36.27
C ALA A 20 -13.51 -33.70 35.55
N ASP A 21 -13.71 -32.39 35.69
CA ASP A 21 -14.69 -31.66 34.87
C ASP A 21 -14.37 -31.92 33.39
N ILE A 22 -15.09 -32.86 32.74
CA ILE A 22 -15.09 -33.00 31.28
C ILE A 22 -16.01 -31.90 30.75
N SER A 23 -15.53 -30.67 30.90
CA SER A 23 -16.21 -29.49 30.43
C SER A 23 -15.59 -29.08 29.07
N PRO A 24 -16.42 -28.83 28.04
CA PRO A 24 -15.95 -28.37 26.75
C PRO A 24 -15.03 -27.13 26.82
N ASP A 25 -15.16 -26.32 27.86
CA ASP A 25 -14.37 -25.10 28.09
C ASP A 25 -13.00 -25.33 28.77
N ALA A 26 -12.78 -26.49 29.40
CA ALA A 26 -11.52 -26.85 30.05
C ALA A 26 -10.62 -27.74 29.17
N MET A 27 -11.22 -28.63 28.38
CA MET A 27 -10.49 -29.66 27.61
C MET A 27 -10.28 -29.30 26.13
N GLY A 28 -11.10 -28.40 25.61
CA GLY A 28 -11.33 -28.29 24.18
C GLY A 28 -11.00 -26.92 23.59
N LEU A 29 -9.86 -26.83 22.91
CA LEU A 29 -9.54 -25.74 22.01
C LEU A 29 -9.12 -26.26 20.62
N PRO A 30 -9.17 -25.42 19.58
CA PRO A 30 -8.83 -25.79 18.20
C PRO A 30 -7.37 -26.22 18.04
N ALA A 31 -7.06 -26.92 16.94
CA ALA A 31 -5.76 -27.54 16.71
C ALA A 31 -4.60 -26.54 16.80
N ARG A 32 -4.72 -25.35 16.21
CA ARG A 32 -3.72 -24.27 16.34
C ARG A 32 -3.30 -24.02 17.80
N TYR A 33 -4.28 -23.87 18.70
CA TYR A 33 -4.02 -23.54 20.10
C TYR A 33 -3.49 -24.75 20.87
N GLN A 34 -4.00 -25.95 20.56
CA GLN A 34 -3.49 -27.21 21.12
C GLN A 34 -2.01 -27.42 20.80
N ALA A 35 -1.60 -27.16 19.56
CA ALA A 35 -0.22 -27.26 19.10
C ALA A 35 0.75 -26.27 19.80
N MET A 36 0.22 -25.16 20.32
CA MET A 36 0.97 -24.15 21.07
C MET A 36 0.81 -24.31 22.59
N GLY A 37 0.31 -25.45 23.07
CA GLY A 37 0.18 -25.71 24.52
C GLY A 37 -0.87 -24.82 25.19
N LEU A 38 -1.84 -24.31 24.42
CA LEU A 38 -2.85 -23.33 24.84
C LEU A 38 -2.27 -21.96 25.25
N SER A 39 -1.01 -21.68 24.89
CA SER A 39 -0.36 -20.39 25.16
C SER A 39 -0.93 -19.16 24.41
N PRO A 40 -1.66 -19.24 23.27
CA PRO A 40 -2.11 -18.05 22.53
C PRO A 40 -3.22 -17.16 23.16
N VAL A 41 -3.23 -16.88 24.47
CA VAL A 41 -4.35 -16.16 25.13
C VAL A 41 -4.42 -14.68 24.76
N ALA A 42 -3.30 -14.07 24.36
CA ALA A 42 -3.22 -12.67 23.97
C ALA A 42 -3.27 -12.46 22.44
N TYR A 43 -3.50 -13.51 21.66
CA TYR A 43 -3.68 -13.35 20.22
C TYR A 43 -4.96 -12.57 19.92
N GLN A 44 -4.91 -11.75 18.88
CA GLN A 44 -6.04 -10.97 18.40
C GLN A 44 -6.37 -11.37 16.96
N GLY A 45 -7.64 -11.23 16.58
CA GLY A 45 -8.11 -11.45 15.21
C GLY A 45 -8.24 -12.91 14.78
N ASP A 46 -8.27 -13.83 15.73
CA ASP A 46 -8.37 -15.27 15.47
C ASP A 46 -9.69 -15.84 16.01
N ILE A 47 -10.50 -16.45 15.14
CA ILE A 47 -11.73 -17.17 15.51
C ILE A 47 -11.50 -18.25 16.58
N ASN A 48 -10.29 -18.80 16.70
CA ASN A 48 -9.95 -19.77 17.75
C ASN A 48 -10.13 -19.18 19.17
N ASN A 49 -10.08 -17.86 19.33
CA ASN A 49 -10.34 -17.17 20.59
C ASN A 49 -11.81 -17.21 21.04
N LEU A 50 -12.74 -17.60 20.16
CA LEU A 50 -14.17 -17.68 20.47
C LEU A 50 -14.45 -18.46 21.76
N PHE A 51 -13.73 -19.57 21.98
CA PHE A 51 -13.87 -20.44 23.14
C PHE A 51 -12.76 -20.25 24.18
N TYR A 52 -11.90 -19.23 24.03
CA TYR A 52 -10.74 -19.04 24.91
C TYR A 52 -10.67 -17.65 25.55
N ASN A 53 -10.49 -16.61 24.75
CA ASN A 53 -10.46 -15.22 25.19
C ASN A 53 -11.41 -14.39 24.32
N PRO A 54 -12.60 -14.01 24.80
CA PRO A 54 -13.54 -13.27 23.95
C PRO A 54 -13.00 -11.95 23.40
N ALA A 55 -12.03 -11.31 24.06
CA ALA A 55 -11.40 -10.10 23.55
C ALA A 55 -10.54 -10.36 22.29
N GLY A 56 -10.03 -11.59 22.13
CA GLY A 56 -9.14 -11.96 21.04
C GLY A 56 -9.85 -12.29 19.72
N ILE A 57 -11.18 -12.33 19.71
CA ILE A 57 -11.97 -12.57 18.48
C ILE A 57 -11.90 -11.34 17.55
N ASN A 58 -11.59 -10.16 18.09
CA ASN A 58 -11.71 -8.92 17.34
C ASN A 58 -10.79 -8.86 16.11
N HIS A 59 -11.37 -8.75 14.92
CA HIS A 59 -10.65 -8.63 13.66
C HIS A 59 -11.29 -7.54 12.79
N TYR A 60 -10.49 -6.60 12.29
CA TYR A 60 -10.98 -5.31 11.81
C TYR A 60 -11.78 -5.32 10.48
N SER A 61 -12.02 -6.45 9.80
CA SER A 61 -12.69 -6.36 8.47
C SER A 61 -13.38 -7.60 7.86
N SER A 62 -13.40 -8.79 8.47
CA SER A 62 -13.94 -9.98 7.78
C SER A 62 -14.68 -10.97 8.68
N CYS A 63 -15.70 -11.63 8.12
CA CYS A 63 -16.37 -12.77 8.75
C CYS A 63 -15.43 -13.98 8.74
N GLN A 64 -15.40 -14.75 9.83
CA GLN A 64 -14.61 -15.98 9.91
C GLN A 64 -15.49 -17.17 10.30
N ALA A 65 -15.05 -18.37 9.94
CA ALA A 65 -15.67 -19.62 10.36
C ALA A 65 -14.61 -20.62 10.81
N LEU A 66 -14.99 -21.50 11.74
CA LEU A 66 -14.14 -22.53 12.31
C LEU A 66 -14.92 -23.83 12.44
N SER A 67 -14.31 -24.93 12.02
CA SER A 67 -14.76 -26.28 12.33
C SER A 67 -13.59 -27.09 12.88
N VAL A 68 -13.84 -27.83 13.95
CA VAL A 68 -12.87 -28.74 14.56
C VAL A 68 -13.51 -30.10 14.73
N TYR A 69 -12.77 -31.14 14.38
CA TYR A 69 -13.09 -32.51 14.72
C TYR A 69 -11.85 -33.17 15.32
N SER A 70 -12.04 -33.84 16.45
CA SER A 70 -11.03 -34.66 17.08
C SER A 70 -11.70 -35.84 17.78
N ARG A 71 -10.95 -36.93 17.93
CA ARG A 71 -11.33 -38.03 18.81
C ARG A 71 -10.29 -38.11 19.92
N LEU A 72 -10.63 -37.56 21.09
CA LEU A 72 -9.74 -37.52 22.25
C LEU A 72 -9.64 -38.94 22.80
N ILE A 73 -8.42 -39.34 23.20
CA ILE A 73 -8.11 -40.68 23.73
C ILE A 73 -8.69 -41.84 22.90
N SER A 74 -8.86 -41.62 21.58
CA SER A 74 -9.47 -42.58 20.64
C SER A 74 -10.94 -42.95 20.87
N GLU A 75 -11.64 -42.39 21.86
CA GLU A 75 -13.03 -42.75 22.19
C GLU A 75 -13.98 -41.54 22.30
N ILE A 76 -13.46 -40.35 22.63
CA ILE A 76 -14.27 -39.16 22.91
C ILE A 76 -14.37 -38.27 21.68
N ASP A 77 -15.55 -38.20 21.06
CA ASP A 77 -15.77 -37.25 19.96
C ASP A 77 -15.79 -35.82 20.51
N TYR A 78 -14.93 -34.99 19.93
CA TYR A 78 -14.78 -33.57 20.23
C TYR A 78 -15.05 -32.75 18.96
N ARG A 79 -16.04 -31.85 19.02
CA ARG A 79 -16.48 -31.07 17.86
C ARG A 79 -16.63 -29.60 18.20
N ILE A 80 -16.15 -28.74 17.32
CA ILE A 80 -16.40 -27.30 17.39
C ILE A 80 -16.98 -26.82 16.07
N LEU A 81 -17.96 -25.93 16.17
CA LEU A 81 -18.35 -25.03 15.08
C LEU A 81 -18.39 -23.60 15.61
N GLY A 82 -17.78 -22.67 14.89
CA GLY A 82 -17.69 -21.26 15.28
C GLY A 82 -17.84 -20.33 14.09
N PHE A 83 -18.48 -19.19 14.30
CA PHE A 83 -18.64 -18.12 13.34
C PHE A 83 -18.36 -16.78 14.01
N SER A 84 -17.69 -15.85 13.33
CA SER A 84 -17.58 -14.46 13.77
C SER A 84 -17.98 -13.50 12.65
N PHE A 85 -18.56 -12.37 13.07
CA PHE A 85 -19.08 -11.33 12.21
C PHE A 85 -18.56 -9.97 12.72
N PRO A 86 -17.86 -9.20 11.88
CA PRO A 86 -17.48 -7.84 12.22
C PRO A 86 -18.73 -6.96 12.30
N LEU A 87 -18.75 -6.08 13.30
CA LEU A 87 -19.73 -5.01 13.51
C LEU A 87 -18.96 -3.69 13.63
N TRP A 88 -19.65 -2.55 13.72
CA TRP A 88 -19.00 -1.24 13.83
C TRP A 88 -18.09 -1.13 15.08
N GLY A 89 -16.78 -1.33 14.90
CA GLY A 89 -15.77 -1.33 15.97
C GLY A 89 -15.82 -2.55 16.92
N SER A 90 -16.70 -3.50 16.66
CA SER A 90 -16.93 -4.69 17.49
C SER A 90 -16.88 -5.96 16.65
N THR A 91 -16.76 -7.11 17.29
CA THR A 91 -16.94 -8.41 16.64
C THR A 91 -17.92 -9.25 17.46
N LEU A 92 -18.89 -9.87 16.78
CA LEU A 92 -19.86 -10.80 17.36
C LEU A 92 -19.50 -12.22 16.94
N GLY A 93 -19.47 -13.15 17.89
CA GLY A 93 -19.15 -14.56 17.66
C GLY A 93 -20.25 -15.50 18.16
N PHE A 94 -20.47 -16.58 17.43
CA PHE A 94 -21.38 -17.67 17.78
C PHE A 94 -20.65 -19.00 17.70
N GLY A 95 -20.78 -19.82 18.73
CA GLY A 95 -20.02 -21.06 18.85
C GLY A 95 -20.82 -22.21 19.44
N ILE A 96 -20.51 -23.42 18.97
CA ILE A 96 -20.93 -24.69 19.56
C ILE A 96 -19.67 -25.51 19.81
N ASN A 97 -19.49 -25.98 21.04
CA ASN A 97 -18.43 -26.91 21.41
C ASN A 97 -19.08 -28.13 22.08
N SER A 98 -18.90 -29.30 21.50
CA SER A 98 -19.60 -30.53 21.86
C SER A 98 -18.61 -31.64 22.18
N ILE A 99 -18.86 -32.30 23.31
CA ILE A 99 -18.15 -33.50 23.74
C ILE A 99 -19.18 -34.63 23.86
N SER A 100 -18.88 -35.76 23.22
CA SER A 100 -19.62 -37.01 23.39
C SER A 100 -18.67 -38.19 23.21
N VAL A 101 -18.40 -38.95 24.26
CA VAL A 101 -17.62 -40.23 24.26
C VAL A 101 -18.54 -41.39 24.13
N GLY A 102 -18.38 -42.47 23.31
CA GLY A 102 -19.21 -43.66 22.84
C GLY A 102 -19.63 -44.88 23.68
N GLN A 103 -20.91 -45.34 23.69
CA GLN A 103 -21.35 -46.71 24.01
C GLN A 103 -20.70 -47.34 25.25
N VAL A 104 -20.43 -46.55 26.29
CA VAL A 104 -19.55 -47.04 27.33
C VAL A 104 -20.25 -48.13 28.14
N PRO A 105 -19.62 -49.30 28.27
CA PRO A 105 -20.15 -50.40 29.03
C PRO A 105 -20.05 -50.14 30.52
N TYR A 106 -21.09 -50.51 31.27
CA TYR A 106 -21.07 -50.53 32.73
C TYR A 106 -21.84 -51.74 33.26
N ALA A 107 -21.37 -52.30 34.37
CA ALA A 107 -22.05 -53.43 35.01
C ALA A 107 -23.30 -52.95 35.77
N THR A 108 -24.46 -53.51 35.44
CA THR A 108 -25.72 -53.21 36.14
C THR A 108 -26.03 -54.22 37.25
N SER A 109 -25.65 -55.47 37.03
CA SER A 109 -25.83 -56.59 37.95
C SER A 109 -24.83 -57.70 37.62
N PHE A 110 -24.77 -58.74 38.43
CA PHE A 110 -23.99 -59.95 38.15
C PHE A 110 -24.95 -61.11 37.90
N ASP A 111 -24.67 -61.90 36.88
CA ASP A 111 -25.41 -63.12 36.56
C ASP A 111 -25.31 -64.09 37.75
N PRO A 112 -26.44 -64.47 38.38
CA PRO A 112 -26.44 -65.30 39.58
C PRO A 112 -25.99 -66.75 39.33
N VAL A 113 -25.92 -67.20 38.06
CA VAL A 113 -25.46 -68.56 37.69
C VAL A 113 -23.96 -68.57 37.42
N ASN A 114 -23.46 -67.56 36.72
CA ASN A 114 -22.11 -67.56 36.15
C ASN A 114 -21.14 -66.59 36.85
N GLY A 115 -21.67 -65.67 37.66
CA GLY A 115 -20.89 -64.58 38.29
C GLY A 115 -20.42 -63.50 37.31
N ASN A 116 -20.79 -63.57 36.03
CA ASN A 116 -20.38 -62.61 35.01
C ASN A 116 -21.14 -61.30 35.14
N PRO A 117 -20.51 -60.13 34.92
CA PRO A 117 -21.20 -58.85 34.93
C PRO A 117 -22.17 -58.75 33.75
N VAL A 118 -23.42 -58.37 34.03
CA VAL A 118 -24.40 -57.99 33.02
C VAL A 118 -24.14 -56.53 32.64
N LEU A 119 -23.62 -56.33 31.44
CA LEU A 119 -23.26 -55.02 30.93
C LEU A 119 -24.48 -54.32 30.33
N ALA A 120 -24.68 -53.06 30.68
CA ALA A 120 -25.52 -52.12 29.95
C ALA A 120 -24.64 -51.03 29.34
N GLN A 121 -25.21 -50.25 28.42
CA GLN A 121 -24.53 -49.14 27.78
C GLN A 121 -25.06 -47.83 28.31
N LYS A 122 -24.15 -46.90 28.54
CA LYS A 122 -24.47 -45.57 28.99
C LYS A 122 -23.88 -44.56 28.05
N ASP A 123 -24.63 -43.47 27.97
CA ASP A 123 -24.23 -42.38 27.17
C ASP A 123 -24.37 -40.99 27.86
N TYR A 124 -23.57 -40.00 27.45
CA TYR A 124 -23.11 -38.67 27.90
C TYR A 124 -22.76 -37.72 26.76
N SER A 125 -23.41 -36.58 26.77
CA SER A 125 -23.08 -35.47 25.90
C SER A 125 -22.97 -34.22 26.75
N ASN A 126 -21.98 -33.38 26.45
CA ASN A 126 -21.87 -32.04 26.99
C ASN A 126 -21.74 -31.04 25.84
N ASN A 127 -22.79 -30.25 25.63
CA ASN A 127 -22.87 -29.25 24.59
C ASN A 127 -22.78 -27.87 25.23
N LEU A 128 -21.81 -27.08 24.78
CA LEU A 128 -21.65 -25.68 25.10
C LEU A 128 -22.05 -24.85 23.88
N TYR A 129 -23.08 -24.02 24.05
CA TYR A 129 -23.46 -22.98 23.10
C TYR A 129 -22.95 -21.64 23.63
N GLN A 130 -22.31 -20.83 22.79
CA GLN A 130 -21.66 -19.59 23.20
C GLN A 130 -21.97 -18.44 22.26
N VAL A 131 -22.23 -17.28 22.84
CA VAL A 131 -22.30 -16.00 22.14
C VAL A 131 -21.25 -15.09 22.76
N SER A 132 -20.39 -14.53 21.93
CA SER A 132 -19.28 -13.67 22.37
C SER A 132 -19.34 -12.34 21.68
N ILE A 133 -19.05 -11.27 22.41
CA ILE A 133 -18.86 -9.94 21.85
C ILE A 133 -17.49 -9.41 22.26
N SER A 134 -16.80 -8.79 21.32
CA SER A 134 -15.55 -8.09 21.54
C SER A 134 -15.66 -6.66 21.04
N HIS A 135 -15.04 -5.72 21.74
CA HIS A 135 -14.93 -4.33 21.30
C HIS A 135 -13.52 -3.82 21.58
N SER A 136 -12.92 -3.17 20.57
CA SER A 136 -11.62 -2.53 20.72
C SER A 136 -11.81 -1.04 20.92
N PHE A 137 -11.45 -0.57 22.10
CA PHE A 137 -11.38 0.84 22.41
C PHE A 137 -10.10 1.40 21.78
N GLY A 138 -10.21 2.61 21.25
CA GLY A 138 -9.04 3.39 20.86
C GLY A 138 -8.09 3.61 22.05
N SER A 139 -6.98 4.32 21.80
CA SER A 139 -6.02 4.59 22.86
C SER A 139 -6.68 5.19 24.11
N VAL A 140 -6.45 4.56 25.26
CA VAL A 140 -6.99 5.01 26.56
C VAL A 140 -6.15 6.17 27.15
N TRP A 141 -4.93 6.38 26.65
CA TRP A 141 -3.98 7.42 27.10
C TRP A 141 -3.45 8.23 25.91
N ASP A 142 -2.96 9.45 26.10
CA ASP A 142 -2.25 10.15 25.02
C ASP A 142 -0.99 9.33 24.63
N GLN A 143 -0.97 8.81 23.39
CA GLN A 143 -0.02 7.82 22.85
C GLN A 143 -0.15 6.36 23.32
N GLY A 144 -1.22 6.00 24.03
CA GLY A 144 -1.51 4.61 24.36
C GLY A 144 -1.86 3.74 23.14
N LEU A 145 -1.77 2.43 23.34
CA LEU A 145 -2.16 1.41 22.38
C LEU A 145 -3.58 0.90 22.69
N PRO A 146 -4.27 0.26 21.73
CA PRO A 146 -5.68 -0.11 21.89
C PRO A 146 -5.90 -1.10 23.04
N LEU A 147 -7.01 -0.91 23.74
CA LEU A 147 -7.52 -1.83 24.76
C LEU A 147 -8.72 -2.57 24.18
N THR A 148 -8.66 -3.88 24.12
CA THR A 148 -9.77 -4.71 23.65
C THR A 148 -10.41 -5.43 24.83
N LEU A 149 -11.73 -5.29 24.98
CA LEU A 149 -12.51 -6.00 25.97
C LEU A 149 -13.46 -6.98 25.27
N GLY A 150 -13.72 -8.11 25.90
CA GLY A 150 -14.66 -9.09 25.40
C GLY A 150 -15.44 -9.78 26.51
N CYS A 151 -16.65 -10.23 26.17
CA CYS A 151 -17.54 -10.95 27.05
C CYS A 151 -18.15 -12.14 26.29
N SER A 152 -18.32 -13.27 26.97
CA SER A 152 -19.06 -14.41 26.44
C SER A 152 -20.18 -14.82 27.36
N LEU A 153 -21.35 -15.10 26.78
CA LEU A 153 -22.44 -15.83 27.43
C LEU A 153 -22.40 -17.29 26.96
N LYS A 154 -22.42 -18.20 27.92
CA LYS A 154 -22.34 -19.64 27.72
C LYS A 154 -23.63 -20.30 28.17
N TYR A 155 -24.13 -21.24 27.39
CA TYR A 155 -25.23 -22.12 27.76
C TYR A 155 -24.76 -23.58 27.66
N PHE A 156 -24.80 -24.26 28.79
CA PHE A 156 -24.40 -25.66 28.90
C PHE A 156 -25.64 -26.54 28.85
N GLN A 157 -25.56 -27.63 28.10
CA GLN A 157 -26.54 -28.69 28.06
C GLN A 157 -25.80 -30.01 28.24
N GLN A 158 -26.02 -30.63 29.40
CA GLN A 158 -25.45 -31.92 29.75
C GLN A 158 -26.56 -32.96 29.72
N GLY A 159 -26.26 -34.10 29.12
CA GLY A 159 -27.21 -35.19 28.98
C GLY A 159 -26.52 -36.51 29.25
N ILE A 160 -27.21 -37.38 29.97
CA ILE A 160 -26.85 -38.76 30.20
C ILE A 160 -28.03 -39.60 29.70
N LEU A 161 -27.79 -40.51 28.75
CA LEU A 161 -28.77 -41.46 28.23
C LEU A 161 -28.38 -42.90 28.62
N GLY A 162 -29.33 -43.83 28.65
CA GLY A 162 -29.18 -45.19 29.19
C GLY A 162 -30.12 -45.46 30.36
N VAL A 163 -29.74 -46.33 31.30
CA VAL A 163 -30.56 -46.59 32.51
C VAL A 163 -30.41 -45.41 33.48
N ALA A 164 -31.54 -44.83 33.90
CA ALA A 164 -31.66 -43.58 34.67
C ALA A 164 -31.12 -42.33 33.92
N PRO A 165 -31.80 -41.90 32.83
CA PRO A 165 -31.39 -40.72 32.08
C PRO A 165 -31.43 -39.47 32.96
N LEU A 166 -30.44 -38.61 32.79
CA LEU A 166 -30.28 -37.37 33.55
C LEU A 166 -29.94 -36.25 32.58
N SER A 167 -30.58 -35.11 32.71
CA SER A 167 -30.15 -33.90 32.01
C SER A 167 -29.94 -32.74 32.95
N GLY A 168 -28.98 -31.89 32.61
CA GLY A 168 -28.71 -30.62 33.28
C GLY A 168 -28.57 -29.51 32.24
N SER A 169 -28.98 -28.30 32.62
CA SER A 169 -28.69 -27.11 31.82
C SER A 169 -28.19 -25.98 32.70
N GLY A 170 -27.37 -25.11 32.12
CA GLY A 170 -26.66 -24.10 32.88
C GLY A 170 -26.28 -22.89 32.05
N ILE A 171 -25.95 -21.81 32.75
CA ILE A 171 -25.45 -20.58 32.15
C ILE A 171 -24.10 -20.27 32.75
N GLY A 172 -23.18 -19.80 31.92
CA GLY A 172 -21.89 -19.27 32.33
C GLY A 172 -21.57 -17.94 31.64
N ILE A 173 -20.60 -17.22 32.19
CA ILE A 173 -20.05 -15.99 31.61
C ILE A 173 -18.53 -16.12 31.57
N ASP A 174 -17.87 -15.58 30.56
CA ASP A 174 -16.42 -15.34 30.55
C ASP A 174 -16.14 -13.87 30.21
N LEU A 175 -15.09 -13.30 30.82
CA LEU A 175 -14.65 -11.93 30.56
C LEU A 175 -13.20 -11.93 30.10
N GLY A 176 -12.89 -11.21 29.04
CA GLY A 176 -11.58 -11.14 28.42
C GLY A 176 -11.11 -9.69 28.25
N MET A 177 -9.80 -9.50 28.34
CA MET A 177 -9.13 -8.24 28.10
C MET A 177 -7.82 -8.52 27.36
N ILE A 178 -7.52 -7.71 26.36
CA ILE A 178 -6.22 -7.67 25.69
C ILE A 178 -5.76 -6.22 25.63
N TYR A 179 -4.52 -6.00 26.05
CA TYR A 179 -3.85 -4.70 25.99
C TYR A 179 -2.60 -4.83 25.12
N GLU A 180 -2.57 -4.10 24.01
CA GLU A 180 -1.37 -4.00 23.21
C GLU A 180 -0.35 -3.14 23.96
N LEU A 181 0.78 -3.72 24.38
CA LEU A 181 1.82 -2.96 25.08
C LEU A 181 2.81 -2.33 24.08
N ARG A 182 3.04 -3.01 22.95
CA ARG A 182 3.79 -2.55 21.77
C ARG A 182 3.16 -3.16 20.52
N LYS A 183 3.52 -2.67 19.32
CA LYS A 183 3.06 -3.24 18.05
C LYS A 183 3.33 -4.75 17.91
N ASN A 184 4.32 -5.29 18.63
CA ASN A 184 4.74 -6.69 18.60
C ASN A 184 4.66 -7.38 19.98
N LEU A 185 3.92 -6.81 20.93
CA LEU A 185 3.77 -7.37 22.28
C LEU A 185 2.39 -7.03 22.84
N ALA A 186 1.58 -8.05 23.09
CA ALA A 186 0.28 -7.91 23.73
C ALA A 186 0.25 -8.67 25.07
N LEU A 187 -0.52 -8.13 26.01
CA LEU A 187 -0.84 -8.76 27.29
C LEU A 187 -2.33 -9.09 27.30
N ALA A 188 -2.70 -10.17 27.97
CA ALA A 188 -4.09 -10.54 28.11
C ALA A 188 -4.43 -11.06 29.50
N PHE A 189 -5.68 -10.82 29.88
CA PHE A 189 -6.29 -11.30 31.10
C PHE A 189 -7.66 -11.88 30.78
N VAL A 190 -7.96 -13.07 31.30
CA VAL A 190 -9.28 -13.70 31.14
C VAL A 190 -9.75 -14.20 32.48
N LEU A 191 -10.97 -13.81 32.85
CA LEU A 191 -11.69 -14.38 33.98
C LEU A 191 -12.73 -15.36 33.44
N LYS A 192 -12.41 -16.65 33.50
CA LYS A 192 -13.30 -17.73 33.06
C LYS A 192 -14.26 -18.13 34.16
N ASN A 193 -15.52 -18.33 33.79
CA ASN A 193 -16.59 -18.77 34.68
C ASN A 193 -16.71 -17.97 36.01
N PRO A 194 -16.60 -16.63 36.06
CA PRO A 194 -16.91 -15.86 37.27
C PRO A 194 -18.29 -16.20 37.84
N TYR A 195 -19.22 -16.54 36.95
CA TYR A 195 -20.46 -17.22 37.25
C TYR A 195 -20.67 -18.33 36.22
N ALA A 196 -20.78 -19.58 36.67
CA ALA A 196 -21.19 -20.70 35.84
C ALA A 196 -21.86 -21.78 36.70
N LYS A 197 -23.12 -22.09 36.41
CA LYS A 197 -23.89 -23.09 37.17
C LYS A 197 -24.77 -23.94 36.27
N VAL A 198 -24.73 -25.25 36.48
CA VAL A 198 -25.61 -26.24 35.85
C VAL A 198 -26.62 -26.73 36.88
N SER A 199 -27.89 -26.71 36.52
CA SER A 199 -28.99 -27.26 37.32
C SER A 199 -29.48 -28.56 36.70
N TRP A 200 -29.48 -29.62 37.49
CA TRP A 200 -29.91 -30.95 37.09
C TRP A 200 -31.41 -31.14 37.38
N GLN A 201 -32.06 -32.03 36.62
CA GLN A 201 -33.47 -32.41 36.86
C GLN A 201 -33.73 -32.97 38.27
N THR A 202 -32.70 -33.47 38.94
CA THR A 202 -32.76 -33.93 40.33
C THR A 202 -32.87 -32.79 41.35
N GLY A 203 -32.80 -31.52 40.90
CA GLY A 203 -32.73 -30.34 41.76
C GLY A 203 -31.31 -30.00 42.24
N ARG A 204 -30.32 -30.87 41.97
CA ARG A 204 -28.91 -30.60 42.29
C ARG A 204 -28.37 -29.48 41.41
N LYS A 205 -27.59 -28.57 42.00
CA LYS A 205 -26.84 -27.54 41.28
C LYS A 205 -25.35 -27.80 41.40
N GLU A 206 -24.65 -27.56 40.31
CA GLU A 206 -23.21 -27.76 40.17
C GLU A 206 -22.60 -26.48 39.64
N SER A 207 -21.51 -26.03 40.26
CA SER A 207 -20.74 -24.88 39.77
C SER A 207 -19.58 -25.39 38.95
N LEU A 208 -19.29 -24.77 37.81
CA LEU A 208 -18.11 -25.10 37.01
C LEU A 208 -16.87 -24.39 37.54
N ASP A 209 -15.71 -24.92 37.20
CA ASP A 209 -14.43 -24.37 37.59
C ASP A 209 -14.22 -22.93 37.11
N ARG A 210 -13.79 -22.08 38.05
CA ARG A 210 -13.46 -20.68 37.81
C ARG A 210 -11.96 -20.53 37.70
N SER A 211 -11.46 -19.84 36.68
CA SER A 211 -10.03 -19.60 36.53
C SER A 211 -9.71 -18.18 36.09
N LEU A 212 -8.53 -17.73 36.46
CA LEU A 212 -7.91 -16.49 35.99
C LEU A 212 -6.73 -16.86 35.09
N LEU A 213 -6.75 -16.39 33.85
CA LEU A 213 -5.63 -16.54 32.94
C LEU A 213 -4.96 -15.19 32.75
N ALA A 214 -3.64 -15.17 32.79
CA ALA A 214 -2.82 -14.03 32.41
C ALA A 214 -1.73 -14.51 31.46
N GLY A 215 -1.50 -13.79 30.36
CA GLY A 215 -0.49 -14.21 29.38
C GLY A 215 -0.07 -13.09 28.45
N PHE A 216 0.89 -13.41 27.59
CA PHE A 216 1.43 -12.51 26.59
C PHE A 216 1.64 -13.21 25.25
N THR A 217 1.69 -12.42 24.18
CA THR A 217 2.13 -12.83 22.84
C THR A 217 3.13 -11.83 22.31
N SER A 218 4.12 -12.28 21.55
CA SER A 218 5.12 -11.41 20.94
C SER A 218 5.54 -11.87 19.55
N ASP A 219 5.59 -10.93 18.61
CA ASP A 219 5.98 -11.15 17.22
C ASP A 219 7.46 -10.79 16.99
N TRP A 220 8.21 -11.74 16.46
CA TRP A 220 9.65 -11.69 16.21
C TRP A 220 9.92 -11.91 14.72
N PHE A 221 11.11 -11.51 14.24
CA PHE A 221 11.54 -11.69 12.84
C PHE A 221 10.51 -11.23 11.79
N ASN A 222 10.14 -9.93 11.81
CA ASN A 222 9.12 -9.37 10.90
C ASN A 222 7.74 -10.07 10.98
N ALA A 223 7.41 -10.67 12.14
CA ALA A 223 6.19 -11.43 12.41
C ALA A 223 6.14 -12.84 11.76
N ASP A 224 7.25 -13.34 11.24
CA ASP A 224 7.36 -14.74 10.81
C ASP A 224 7.35 -15.71 12.00
N MET A 225 7.72 -15.25 13.20
CA MET A 225 7.71 -16.04 14.42
C MET A 225 6.87 -15.35 15.49
N ASN A 226 5.99 -16.10 16.14
CA ASN A 226 5.27 -15.66 17.32
C ASN A 226 5.61 -16.56 18.51
N VAL A 227 5.75 -15.94 19.69
CA VAL A 227 5.95 -16.63 20.96
C VAL A 227 4.88 -16.18 21.94
N ALA A 228 4.33 -17.14 22.69
CA ALA A 228 3.30 -16.87 23.69
C ALA A 228 3.55 -17.65 24.98
N GLY A 229 3.10 -17.07 26.10
CA GLY A 229 3.24 -17.68 27.42
C GLY A 229 2.16 -17.22 28.39
N ASN A 230 1.60 -18.16 29.15
CA ASN A 230 0.48 -17.90 30.07
C ASN A 230 0.65 -18.61 31.41
N VAL A 231 -0.03 -18.05 32.41
CA VAL A 231 -0.34 -18.71 33.67
C VAL A 231 -1.87 -18.78 33.81
N GLU A 232 -2.39 -19.97 34.09
CA GLU A 232 -3.78 -20.16 34.52
C GLU A 232 -3.80 -20.47 36.02
N TYR A 233 -4.53 -19.67 36.80
CA TYR A 233 -4.80 -19.91 38.21
C TYR A 233 -6.26 -20.35 38.38
N ASN A 234 -6.48 -21.62 38.73
CA ASN A 234 -7.79 -22.16 39.02
C ASN A 234 -8.19 -21.76 40.46
N LEU A 235 -9.24 -20.95 40.55
CA LEU A 235 -9.75 -20.36 41.79
C LEU A 235 -10.58 -21.36 42.61
N THR A 236 -11.07 -22.45 42.00
CA THR A 236 -11.85 -23.49 42.69
C THR A 236 -10.93 -24.37 43.53
N ASN A 237 -9.82 -24.82 42.96
CA ASN A 237 -8.89 -25.77 43.59
C ASN A 237 -7.54 -25.15 44.01
N ALA A 238 -7.39 -23.83 43.88
CA ALA A 238 -6.19 -23.07 44.25
C ALA A 238 -4.88 -23.60 43.60
N SER A 239 -4.97 -24.10 42.36
CA SER A 239 -3.82 -24.61 41.59
C SER A 239 -3.47 -23.70 40.42
N TYR A 240 -2.21 -23.70 40.00
CA TYR A 240 -1.74 -22.95 38.83
C TYR A 240 -1.13 -23.86 37.76
N TYR A 241 -1.24 -23.47 36.49
CA TYR A 241 -0.68 -24.18 35.34
C TYR A 241 0.10 -23.22 34.46
N LEU A 242 1.32 -23.60 34.09
CA LEU A 242 2.15 -22.86 33.15
C LEU A 242 1.95 -23.38 31.73
N MET A 243 1.90 -22.45 30.77
CA MET A 243 1.74 -22.73 29.35
C MET A 243 2.72 -21.90 28.55
N GLY A 244 3.30 -22.46 27.50
CA GLY A 244 4.19 -21.76 26.58
C GLY A 244 4.09 -22.35 25.19
N GLY A 245 4.30 -21.52 24.16
CA GLY A 245 4.30 -22.02 22.79
C GLY A 245 4.88 -21.04 21.81
N ALA A 246 5.24 -21.57 20.64
CA ALA A 246 5.79 -20.81 19.52
C ALA A 246 5.14 -21.26 18.22
N GLU A 247 5.00 -20.31 17.30
CA GLU A 247 4.49 -20.48 15.94
C GLU A 247 5.48 -19.86 14.97
N TYR A 248 5.87 -20.59 13.94
CA TYR A 248 6.74 -20.11 12.87
C TYR A 248 6.05 -20.29 11.52
N THR A 249 5.90 -19.20 10.78
CA THR A 249 5.27 -19.17 9.45
C THR A 249 6.33 -18.97 8.38
N TYR A 250 6.34 -19.87 7.41
CA TYR A 250 7.22 -19.83 6.25
C TYR A 250 6.42 -19.44 5.01
N LYS A 251 6.83 -18.32 4.38
CA LYS A 251 6.24 -17.78 3.13
C LYS A 251 4.72 -17.61 3.19
N ASP A 252 4.19 -17.16 4.34
CA ASP A 252 2.76 -16.95 4.58
C ASP A 252 1.85 -18.15 4.28
N THR A 253 2.41 -19.36 4.16
CA THR A 253 1.71 -20.55 3.65
C THR A 253 1.81 -21.72 4.62
N PHE A 254 3.03 -22.05 5.06
CA PHE A 254 3.27 -23.20 5.93
C PHE A 254 3.59 -22.73 7.34
N THR A 255 2.92 -23.29 8.33
CA THR A 255 3.14 -22.90 9.74
C THR A 255 3.54 -24.12 10.55
N PHE A 256 4.53 -23.95 11.43
CA PHE A 256 5.00 -24.97 12.36
C PHE A 256 4.83 -24.47 13.79
N ARG A 257 4.38 -25.35 14.68
CA ARG A 257 4.00 -24.99 16.06
C ARG A 257 4.56 -25.99 17.04
N ALA A 258 4.97 -25.48 18.19
CA ALA A 258 5.34 -26.28 19.35
C ALA A 258 4.85 -25.62 20.63
N GLY A 259 4.52 -26.45 21.62
CA GLY A 259 3.89 -26.00 22.85
C GLY A 259 4.26 -26.85 24.06
N TYR A 260 4.05 -26.27 25.23
CA TYR A 260 4.18 -26.90 26.54
C TYR A 260 3.00 -26.50 27.43
N LYS A 261 2.43 -27.45 28.17
CA LYS A 261 1.41 -27.20 29.19
C LYS A 261 1.61 -28.10 30.41
N ASP A 262 1.55 -27.50 31.60
CA ASP A 262 1.40 -28.25 32.86
C ASP A 262 0.01 -28.91 32.93
N ARG A 263 -0.03 -30.18 33.32
CA ARG A 263 -1.26 -30.93 33.58
C ARG A 263 -1.27 -31.49 35.00
N PRO A 264 -2.40 -31.43 35.72
CA PRO A 264 -2.52 -32.09 36.99
C PRO A 264 -2.58 -33.62 36.79
N TYR A 265 -1.98 -34.37 37.70
CA TYR A 265 -2.20 -35.81 37.82
C TYR A 265 -2.33 -36.24 39.29
N ALA A 266 -3.10 -37.31 39.51
CA ALA A 266 -3.37 -37.83 40.84
C ALA A 266 -2.13 -38.58 41.39
N SER A 267 -1.56 -38.10 42.51
CA SER A 267 -0.50 -38.80 43.24
C SER A 267 -1.07 -39.77 44.28
N ILE A 268 -0.37 -40.88 44.51
CA ILE A 268 -0.66 -41.89 45.54
C ILE A 268 -0.71 -41.27 46.96
N ASN A 269 -0.08 -40.12 47.17
CA ASN A 269 -0.01 -39.44 48.47
C ASN A 269 -1.05 -38.32 48.68
N ASN A 270 -2.11 -38.26 47.87
CA ASN A 270 -3.15 -37.20 47.92
C ASN A 270 -2.61 -35.76 47.79
N LYS A 271 -1.39 -35.58 47.26
CA LYS A 271 -0.86 -34.27 46.86
C LYS A 271 -0.94 -34.16 45.34
N PRO A 272 -1.56 -33.13 44.77
CA PRO A 272 -1.60 -32.96 43.33
C PRO A 272 -0.17 -32.79 42.78
N GLU A 273 0.23 -33.68 41.88
CA GLU A 273 1.49 -33.59 41.14
C GLU A 273 1.23 -33.02 39.74
N LYS A 274 2.26 -32.43 39.13
CA LYS A 274 2.18 -31.85 37.78
C LYS A 274 3.03 -32.66 36.81
N SER A 275 2.49 -32.92 35.62
CA SER A 275 3.24 -33.45 34.49
C SER A 275 3.26 -32.41 33.37
N GLY A 276 4.41 -32.23 32.72
CA GLY A 276 4.53 -31.39 31.55
C GLY A 276 4.13 -32.15 30.29
N THR A 277 3.29 -31.57 29.45
CA THR A 277 2.97 -32.11 28.12
C THR A 277 3.53 -31.20 27.04
N LEU A 278 4.37 -31.75 26.16
CA LEU A 278 4.77 -31.09 24.92
C LEU A 278 3.72 -31.35 23.84
N SER A 279 3.43 -30.36 23.01
CA SER A 279 2.58 -30.50 21.84
C SER A 279 3.27 -29.95 20.60
N PHE A 280 2.86 -30.47 19.44
CA PHE A 280 3.41 -30.10 18.14
C PHE A 280 2.28 -29.93 17.14
N GLY A 281 2.48 -29.10 16.13
CA GLY A 281 1.49 -28.96 15.07
C GLY A 281 2.05 -28.34 13.81
N ALA A 282 1.26 -28.48 12.75
CA ALA A 282 1.53 -27.90 11.46
C ALA A 282 0.24 -27.31 10.89
N GLY A 283 0.38 -26.24 10.12
CA GLY A 283 -0.71 -25.59 9.42
C GLY A 283 -0.36 -25.33 7.97
N ILE A 284 -1.37 -25.33 7.11
CA ILE A 284 -1.25 -24.88 5.72
C ILE A 284 -2.38 -23.91 5.39
N LYS A 285 -2.02 -22.77 4.80
CA LYS A 285 -2.94 -21.78 4.27
C LYS A 285 -3.12 -21.98 2.77
N ILE A 286 -4.37 -22.12 2.33
CA ILE A 286 -4.76 -22.31 0.93
C ILE A 286 -5.85 -21.28 0.61
N GLY A 287 -5.45 -20.14 0.04
CA GLY A 287 -6.35 -19.00 -0.17
C GLY A 287 -6.89 -18.48 1.17
N ASP A 288 -8.21 -18.49 1.30
CA ASP A 288 -8.93 -18.06 2.52
C ASP A 288 -9.11 -19.18 3.55
N PHE A 289 -8.62 -20.40 3.29
CA PHE A 289 -8.75 -21.52 4.20
C PHE A 289 -7.43 -21.82 4.92
N ASN A 290 -7.49 -22.12 6.21
CA ASN A 290 -6.38 -22.72 6.94
C ASN A 290 -6.78 -24.13 7.39
N LEU A 291 -5.89 -25.10 7.16
CA LEU A 291 -5.98 -26.41 7.76
C LEU A 291 -4.88 -26.52 8.81
N ASP A 292 -5.25 -26.78 10.06
CA ASP A 292 -4.31 -26.97 11.15
C ASP A 292 -4.45 -28.37 11.75
N TYR A 293 -3.31 -28.97 12.04
CA TYR A 293 -3.18 -30.24 12.70
C TYR A 293 -2.35 -30.09 13.98
N ALA A 294 -2.77 -30.75 15.05
CA ALA A 294 -2.01 -30.82 16.29
C ALA A 294 -1.90 -32.25 16.81
N TYR A 295 -0.70 -32.56 17.29
CA TYR A 295 -0.34 -33.77 17.98
C TYR A 295 -0.08 -33.43 19.45
N VAL A 296 -0.89 -34.03 20.33
CA VAL A 296 -0.83 -33.79 21.77
C VAL A 296 -0.68 -35.13 22.49
N PRO A 297 0.56 -35.58 22.77
CA PRO A 297 0.81 -36.80 23.51
C PRO A 297 0.32 -36.69 24.95
N TYR A 298 -0.06 -37.82 25.54
CA TYR A 298 -0.32 -37.91 26.97
C TYR A 298 0.83 -38.68 27.62
N TYR A 299 1.66 -37.99 28.40
CA TYR A 299 2.94 -38.53 28.87
C TYR A 299 2.81 -39.79 29.73
N LEU A 300 1.72 -39.90 30.50
CA LEU A 300 1.52 -41.00 31.45
C LEU A 300 0.90 -42.24 30.79
N ILE A 301 0.16 -42.07 29.70
CA ILE A 301 -0.57 -43.12 28.99
C ILE A 301 -0.41 -42.80 27.50
N PRO A 302 0.64 -43.33 26.83
CA PRO A 302 0.89 -43.04 25.42
C PRO A 302 -0.30 -43.35 24.50
N GLU A 303 -1.15 -44.30 24.89
CA GLU A 303 -2.39 -44.69 24.21
C GLU A 303 -3.44 -43.56 24.18
N ASP A 304 -3.36 -42.60 25.11
CA ASP A 304 -4.27 -41.43 25.24
C ASP A 304 -3.84 -40.23 24.37
N THR A 305 -2.86 -40.43 23.49
CA THR A 305 -2.40 -39.42 22.55
C THR A 305 -3.56 -38.92 21.68
N SER A 306 -3.72 -37.59 21.62
CA SER A 306 -4.84 -36.95 20.94
C SER A 306 -4.38 -36.19 19.70
N HIS A 307 -5.17 -36.30 18.64
CA HIS A 307 -4.95 -35.65 17.36
C HIS A 307 -6.09 -34.67 17.08
N TYR A 308 -5.76 -33.41 16.78
CA TYR A 308 -6.75 -32.39 16.46
C TYR A 308 -6.62 -31.97 15.02
N LEU A 309 -7.75 -31.87 14.33
CA LEU A 309 -7.84 -31.28 12.99
C LEU A 309 -8.81 -30.10 13.05
N SER A 310 -8.37 -28.94 12.60
CA SER A 310 -9.22 -27.77 12.42
C SER A 310 -9.15 -27.23 11.00
N ILE A 311 -10.29 -26.79 10.51
CA ILE A 311 -10.43 -26.04 9.27
C ILE A 311 -11.01 -24.69 9.65
N SER A 312 -10.34 -23.61 9.26
CA SER A 312 -10.85 -22.26 9.40
C SER A 312 -10.97 -21.59 8.04
N PHE A 313 -12.02 -20.79 7.89
CA PHE A 313 -12.17 -19.85 6.78
C PHE A 313 -11.91 -18.46 7.33
N VAL A 314 -10.81 -17.85 6.88
CA VAL A 314 -10.32 -16.54 7.27
C VAL A 314 -9.96 -15.78 5.99
N PRO A 315 -10.89 -14.96 5.46
CA PRO A 315 -10.67 -14.23 4.22
C PRO A 315 -9.41 -13.38 4.27
N PHE A 316 -8.64 -13.38 3.17
CA PHE A 316 -7.47 -12.53 3.03
C PHE A 316 -7.89 -11.07 3.19
N GLN A 317 -7.38 -10.41 4.24
CA GLN A 317 -7.59 -8.99 4.41
C GLN A 317 -6.71 -8.25 3.40
N THR A 318 -7.32 -7.57 2.43
CA THR A 318 -6.66 -6.41 1.85
C THR A 318 -6.43 -5.43 2.99
N LYS A 319 -5.16 -5.10 3.28
CA LYS A 319 -4.83 -3.94 4.11
C LYS A 319 -5.65 -2.77 3.53
N GLN A 320 -6.67 -2.31 4.23
CA GLN A 320 -7.35 -1.08 3.86
C GLN A 320 -6.29 0.01 3.97
N GLU A 321 -5.82 0.52 2.84
CA GLU A 321 -4.89 1.64 2.83
C GLU A 321 -5.58 2.82 3.50
N VAL A 322 -5.06 3.22 4.66
CA VAL A 322 -5.60 4.31 5.49
C VAL A 322 -5.53 5.65 4.75
N PHE A 323 -4.67 5.72 3.73
CA PHE A 323 -4.37 6.91 2.96
C PHE A 323 -3.89 6.57 1.54
N VAL A 324 -4.52 7.14 0.52
CA VAL A 324 -4.20 6.96 -0.90
C VAL A 324 -4.20 8.30 -1.63
N ILE A 325 -3.22 8.53 -2.49
CA ILE A 325 -3.21 9.67 -3.42
C ILE A 325 -3.66 9.15 -4.78
N ASN A 326 -4.79 9.65 -5.27
CA ASN A 326 -5.33 9.32 -6.59
C ASN A 326 -4.68 10.19 -7.68
N LEU A 327 -4.50 11.48 -7.39
CA LEU A 327 -3.90 12.46 -8.29
C LEU A 327 -2.97 13.42 -7.51
N PRO A 328 -1.86 13.88 -8.11
CA PRO A 328 -1.38 13.51 -9.45
C PRO A 328 -0.67 12.16 -9.48
N THR A 329 -0.60 11.59 -10.68
CA THR A 329 0.28 10.44 -10.97
C THR A 329 1.75 10.87 -10.92
N ASP A 330 2.66 9.94 -10.64
CA ASP A 330 4.08 10.29 -10.60
C ASP A 330 4.61 10.62 -12.00
N ASN A 331 5.41 11.69 -12.10
CA ASN A 331 5.92 12.27 -13.34
C ASN A 331 4.84 12.80 -14.31
N GLN A 332 3.70 13.24 -13.78
CA GLN A 332 2.64 13.85 -14.58
C GLN A 332 3.10 15.17 -15.22
N VAL A 333 2.75 15.36 -16.50
CA VAL A 333 3.03 16.59 -17.25
C VAL A 333 1.76 17.43 -17.34
N VAL A 334 1.87 18.73 -17.04
CA VAL A 334 0.74 19.67 -17.09
C VAL A 334 1.15 21.00 -17.70
N TYR A 335 0.18 21.78 -18.19
CA TYR A 335 0.39 23.13 -18.69
C TYR A 335 -0.16 24.20 -17.73
N ASP A 336 -1.18 23.82 -16.95
CA ASP A 336 -1.88 24.71 -16.03
C ASP A 336 -0.98 25.23 -14.89
N PRO A 337 -1.27 26.44 -14.38
CA PRO A 337 -0.54 27.02 -13.26
C PRO A 337 -0.77 26.34 -11.92
N PHE A 338 -1.72 25.41 -11.84
CA PHE A 338 -1.98 24.63 -10.65
C PHE A 338 -2.40 23.21 -11.02
N ILE A 339 -2.32 22.31 -10.04
CA ILE A 339 -2.85 20.96 -10.14
C ILE A 339 -3.69 20.65 -8.91
N LEU A 340 -4.76 19.89 -9.11
CA LEU A 340 -5.55 19.36 -8.00
C LEU A 340 -4.89 18.08 -7.48
N ILE A 341 -4.62 18.06 -6.19
CA ILE A 341 -4.21 16.85 -5.48
C ILE A 341 -5.46 16.25 -4.88
N GLU A 342 -5.79 15.04 -5.31
CA GLU A 342 -6.95 14.28 -4.86
C GLU A 342 -6.47 13.01 -4.18
N GLY A 343 -7.06 12.71 -3.02
CA GLY A 343 -6.83 11.45 -2.34
C GLY A 343 -7.92 11.10 -1.36
N VAL A 344 -7.82 9.87 -0.86
CA VAL A 344 -8.69 9.32 0.18
C VAL A 344 -7.87 9.19 1.45
N ALA A 345 -8.42 9.68 2.56
CA ALA A 345 -7.79 9.73 3.87
C ALA A 345 -8.85 9.38 4.92
N ASN A 346 -8.73 8.25 5.60
CA ASN A 346 -9.70 7.86 6.63
C ASN A 346 -9.63 8.80 7.86
N LEU A 347 -10.73 8.96 8.59
CA LEU A 347 -10.85 9.59 9.94
C LEU A 347 -9.76 9.22 10.98
N ASN A 348 -8.95 8.20 10.72
CA ASN A 348 -7.78 7.81 11.52
C ASN A 348 -6.52 8.66 11.31
N ILE A 349 -6.52 9.61 10.36
CA ILE A 349 -5.42 10.55 10.13
C ILE A 349 -5.56 11.77 11.05
N ASN A 350 -4.51 12.12 11.79
CA ASN A 350 -4.46 13.27 12.72
C ASN A 350 -3.90 14.53 12.07
N ASN A 351 -2.92 14.35 11.17
CA ASN A 351 -2.35 15.43 10.40
C ASN A 351 -2.22 14.99 8.94
N LEU A 352 -2.61 15.87 8.02
CA LEU A 352 -2.36 15.75 6.61
C LEU A 352 -1.79 17.08 6.17
N THR A 353 -0.61 17.06 5.58
CA THR A 353 0.01 18.26 5.01
C THR A 353 0.45 18.01 3.58
N ILE A 354 0.22 19.00 2.73
CA ILE A 354 0.71 19.04 1.36
C ILE A 354 1.65 20.23 1.26
N ASN A 355 2.91 20.00 0.89
CA ASN A 355 3.96 21.03 0.84
C ASN A 355 4.03 21.85 2.15
N ASN A 356 3.96 21.17 3.30
CA ASN A 356 3.88 21.74 4.65
C ASN A 356 2.61 22.53 4.99
N ALA A 357 1.64 22.64 4.09
CA ALA A 357 0.35 23.28 4.37
C ALA A 357 -0.68 22.24 4.85
N ARG A 358 -1.36 22.52 5.96
CA ARG A 358 -2.36 21.61 6.53
C ARG A 358 -3.60 21.52 5.64
N VAL A 359 -4.10 20.30 5.47
CA VAL A 359 -5.26 19.97 4.65
C VAL A 359 -6.40 19.44 5.51
N THR A 360 -7.62 19.86 5.20
CA THR A 360 -8.84 19.31 5.79
C THR A 360 -9.35 18.19 4.90
N VAL A 361 -9.77 17.09 5.53
CA VAL A 361 -10.41 15.95 4.86
C VAL A 361 -11.90 16.02 5.12
N GLU A 362 -12.71 15.95 4.07
CA GLU A 362 -14.18 15.95 4.13
C GLU A 362 -14.69 14.65 3.51
N ASP A 363 -15.53 13.90 4.24
CA ASP A 363 -16.09 12.61 3.80
C ASP A 363 -15.02 11.61 3.31
N ASP A 364 -13.93 11.49 4.07
CA ASP A 364 -12.73 10.69 3.76
C ASP A 364 -11.99 11.08 2.47
N VAL A 365 -12.35 12.20 1.83
CA VAL A 365 -11.73 12.71 0.60
C VAL A 365 -11.08 14.05 0.86
N PHE A 366 -9.94 14.31 0.20
CA PHE A 366 -9.37 15.65 0.16
C PHE A 366 -9.05 16.05 -1.28
N VAL A 367 -9.34 17.30 -1.61
CA VAL A 367 -9.02 17.92 -2.90
C VAL A 367 -8.38 19.28 -2.63
N VAL A 368 -7.11 19.45 -3.02
CA VAL A 368 -6.36 20.68 -2.74
C VAL A 368 -5.65 21.18 -3.99
N PRO A 369 -5.84 22.45 -4.39
CA PRO A 369 -5.08 23.05 -5.48
C PRO A 369 -3.67 23.42 -5.01
N VAL A 370 -2.65 23.01 -5.77
CA VAL A 370 -1.26 23.40 -5.57
C VAL A 370 -0.75 24.18 -6.77
N MET A 371 -0.22 25.38 -6.53
CA MET A 371 0.39 26.22 -7.56
C MET A 371 1.74 25.63 -7.99
N LEU A 372 1.98 25.62 -9.29
CA LEU A 372 3.16 25.05 -9.93
C LEU A 372 4.00 26.16 -10.58
N ASN A 373 5.31 26.10 -10.42
CA ASN A 373 6.26 26.88 -11.20
C ASN A 373 6.51 26.18 -12.54
N TYR A 374 6.97 26.90 -13.57
CA TYR A 374 7.44 26.24 -14.79
C TYR A 374 8.64 25.33 -14.49
N GLY A 375 8.67 24.18 -15.14
CA GLY A 375 9.64 23.11 -14.91
C GLY A 375 9.19 22.09 -13.86
N GLU A 376 10.14 21.41 -13.25
CA GLU A 376 9.91 20.39 -12.23
C GLU A 376 9.37 21.00 -10.93
N ASN A 377 8.27 20.42 -10.43
CA ASN A 377 7.70 20.69 -9.13
C ASN A 377 7.67 19.40 -8.32
N LYS A 378 8.04 19.51 -7.05
CA LYS A 378 7.89 18.44 -6.07
C LYS A 378 6.66 18.71 -5.23
N ILE A 379 5.78 17.72 -5.17
CA ILE A 379 4.63 17.71 -4.28
C ILE A 379 4.93 16.70 -3.18
N ILE A 380 5.00 17.20 -1.96
CA ILE A 380 5.26 16.39 -0.77
C ILE A 380 3.95 16.27 -0.01
N VAL A 381 3.51 15.04 0.24
CA VAL A 381 2.30 14.75 1.01
C VAL A 381 2.68 13.90 2.20
N ASP A 382 2.48 14.48 3.38
CA ASP A 382 2.75 13.85 4.67
C ASP A 382 1.43 13.61 5.41
N ALA A 383 1.20 12.37 5.82
CA ALA A 383 0.02 11.97 6.57
C ALA A 383 0.41 11.19 7.82
N GLY A 384 0.12 11.73 9.00
CA GLY A 384 0.36 11.10 10.29
C GLY A 384 -0.92 10.52 10.86
N ALA A 385 -0.96 9.19 10.98
CA ALA A 385 -2.06 8.44 11.57
C ALA A 385 -2.07 8.56 13.11
N LYS A 386 -3.26 8.42 13.71
CA LYS A 386 -3.48 8.36 15.17
C LYS A 386 -2.61 7.32 15.89
N ARG A 387 -2.22 6.25 15.20
CA ARG A 387 -1.36 5.16 15.72
C ARG A 387 0.15 5.41 15.52
N GLY A 388 0.55 6.63 15.17
CA GLY A 388 1.96 7.01 14.98
C GLY A 388 2.59 6.50 13.68
N GLU A 389 1.79 6.00 12.74
CA GLU A 389 2.25 5.67 11.39
C GLU A 389 2.29 6.95 10.56
N ASN A 390 3.48 7.30 10.09
CA ASN A 390 3.65 8.43 9.18
C ASN A 390 3.80 7.88 7.76
N HIS A 391 3.00 8.40 6.85
CA HIS A 391 3.11 8.13 5.43
C HIS A 391 3.68 9.37 4.75
N HIS A 392 4.72 9.17 3.95
CA HIS A 392 5.40 10.21 3.20
C HIS A 392 5.35 9.85 1.73
N TYR A 393 4.78 10.74 0.91
CA TYR A 393 4.73 10.58 -0.54
C TYR A 393 5.36 11.78 -1.22
N GLU A 394 6.25 11.49 -2.16
CA GLU A 394 6.76 12.46 -3.12
C GLU A 394 6.10 12.18 -4.48
N ARG A 395 5.61 13.23 -5.14
CA ARG A 395 5.16 13.21 -6.53
C ARG A 395 5.89 14.28 -7.30
N LYS A 396 6.43 13.92 -8.46
CA LYS A 396 7.02 14.89 -9.39
C LYS A 396 5.99 15.29 -10.43
N VAL A 397 5.84 16.59 -10.63
CA VAL A 397 4.96 17.15 -11.66
C VAL A 397 5.76 18.12 -12.50
N LEU A 398 5.78 17.91 -13.82
CA LEU A 398 6.46 18.78 -14.77
C LEU A 398 5.44 19.76 -15.35
N ARG A 399 5.57 21.05 -15.03
CA ARG A 399 4.76 22.09 -15.65
C ARG A 399 5.48 22.65 -16.87
N LEU A 400 4.89 22.46 -18.04
CA LEU A 400 5.40 22.96 -19.30
C LEU A 400 4.90 24.37 -19.60
N ARG A 401 5.61 25.03 -20.51
CA ARG A 401 5.26 26.36 -21.03
C ARG A 401 5.17 26.29 -22.54
N GLN A 402 4.11 26.87 -23.11
CA GLN A 402 3.86 26.81 -24.55
C GLN A 402 4.28 28.09 -25.26
N PHE A 403 4.78 27.93 -26.48
CA PHE A 403 4.88 29.01 -27.46
C PHE A 403 3.57 29.15 -28.23
N ASN A 404 3.21 30.39 -28.57
CA ASN A 404 1.93 30.73 -29.20
C ASN A 404 1.89 30.39 -30.70
N ASP A 405 3.05 30.26 -31.34
CA ASP A 405 3.20 30.06 -32.78
C ASP A 405 3.64 28.64 -33.17
N ILE A 406 3.73 27.72 -32.20
CA ILE A 406 4.01 26.31 -32.46
C ILE A 406 2.69 25.53 -32.32
N PRO A 407 2.19 24.87 -33.39
CA PRO A 407 1.00 24.02 -33.32
C PRO A 407 1.14 22.84 -32.34
N ASP A 408 0.02 22.31 -31.85
CA ASP A 408 0.00 21.17 -30.92
C ASP A 408 0.48 19.85 -31.56
N ASP A 409 0.35 19.72 -32.87
CA ASP A 409 0.83 18.58 -33.67
C ASP A 409 2.25 18.75 -34.21
N TYR A 410 2.96 19.83 -33.82
CA TYR A 410 4.31 20.09 -34.27
C TYR A 410 5.30 19.01 -33.79
N LYS A 411 6.08 18.47 -34.72
CA LYS A 411 7.08 17.43 -34.40
C LYS A 411 8.12 18.01 -33.44
N GLY A 412 8.28 17.38 -32.27
CA GLY A 412 9.21 17.88 -31.24
C GLY A 412 8.65 19.02 -30.37
N ARG A 413 7.35 19.34 -30.46
CA ARG A 413 6.69 20.36 -29.61
C ARG A 413 7.03 20.24 -28.13
N ILE A 414 6.91 19.04 -27.57
CA ILE A 414 7.19 18.78 -26.15
C ILE A 414 8.60 19.22 -25.77
N ALA A 415 9.59 19.00 -26.65
CA ALA A 415 10.96 19.40 -26.38
C ALA A 415 11.12 20.93 -26.38
N PHE A 416 10.43 21.66 -27.26
CA PHE A 416 10.37 23.13 -27.18
C PHE A 416 9.70 23.61 -25.91
N ASP A 417 8.58 23.00 -25.52
CA ASP A 417 7.84 23.37 -24.32
C ASP A 417 8.65 23.09 -23.04
N VAL A 418 9.38 21.97 -23.00
CA VAL A 418 10.34 21.64 -21.93
C VAL A 418 11.42 22.71 -21.90
N MET A 419 12.12 22.95 -23.00
CA MET A 419 13.21 23.92 -23.03
C MET A 419 12.73 25.32 -22.65
N TYR A 420 11.50 25.70 -23.01
CA TYR A 420 10.93 26.98 -22.61
C TYR A 420 10.57 27.02 -21.12
N ALA A 421 10.04 25.92 -20.57
CA ALA A 421 9.73 25.81 -19.15
C ALA A 421 10.99 25.92 -18.27
N TYR A 422 12.13 25.40 -18.72
CA TYR A 422 13.43 25.54 -18.05
C TYR A 422 14.19 26.82 -18.42
N ASP A 423 13.57 27.73 -19.18
CA ASP A 423 14.16 28.98 -19.67
C ASP A 423 15.40 28.77 -20.56
N ILE A 424 15.62 27.58 -21.12
CA ILE A 424 16.76 27.26 -22.00
C ILE A 424 16.63 28.03 -23.32
N VAL A 425 15.43 28.06 -23.90
CA VAL A 425 15.09 28.87 -25.07
C VAL A 425 14.07 29.93 -24.69
N GLN A 426 14.11 31.07 -25.38
CA GLN A 426 13.14 32.15 -25.20
C GLN A 426 12.48 32.48 -26.53
N GLY A 427 11.21 32.88 -26.45
CA GLY A 427 10.48 33.50 -27.56
C GLY A 427 10.55 35.02 -27.46
N ASN A 428 9.94 35.70 -28.42
CA ASN A 428 9.75 37.13 -28.36
C ASN A 428 8.81 37.54 -27.20
N GLU A 429 8.63 38.84 -26.99
CA GLU A 429 7.74 39.39 -25.94
C GLU A 429 6.27 38.94 -26.08
N GLN A 430 5.87 38.50 -27.28
CA GLN A 430 4.53 37.98 -27.59
C GLN A 430 4.41 36.47 -27.35
N GLY A 431 5.47 35.79 -26.89
CA GLY A 431 5.47 34.35 -26.65
C GLY A 431 5.61 33.49 -27.91
N ASN A 432 6.12 34.05 -29.00
CA ASN A 432 6.38 33.33 -30.25
C ASN A 432 7.86 32.92 -30.34
N PHE A 433 8.15 31.71 -30.82
CA PHE A 433 9.50 31.16 -30.93
C PHE A 433 10.08 31.24 -32.36
N PHE A 434 9.23 31.25 -33.38
CA PHE A 434 9.56 31.18 -34.80
C PHE A 434 10.41 29.95 -35.14
N PRO A 435 9.82 28.74 -35.08
CA PRO A 435 10.59 27.50 -35.27
C PRO A 435 11.26 27.42 -36.65
N GLN A 436 10.63 28.02 -37.68
CA GLN A 436 11.11 28.06 -39.06
C GLN A 436 12.19 29.11 -39.34
N GLU A 437 12.51 29.98 -38.36
CA GLU A 437 13.58 30.96 -38.51
C GLU A 437 14.92 30.41 -38.03
N ASN A 438 15.97 30.80 -38.77
CA ASN A 438 17.35 30.49 -38.43
C ASN A 438 17.73 31.13 -37.09
N ILE A 439 18.50 30.42 -36.27
CA ILE A 439 18.93 30.91 -34.96
C ILE A 439 20.16 31.81 -35.09
N ASP A 440 20.16 32.93 -34.37
CA ASP A 440 21.32 33.80 -34.28
C ASP A 440 22.38 33.24 -33.32
N ARG A 441 23.62 33.66 -33.51
CA ARG A 441 24.77 33.19 -32.74
C ARG A 441 24.62 33.45 -31.23
N SER A 442 24.00 34.57 -30.84
CA SER A 442 23.80 34.90 -29.43
C SER A 442 22.79 33.99 -28.74
N SER A 443 21.64 33.76 -29.38
CA SER A 443 20.59 32.87 -28.90
C SER A 443 21.06 31.41 -28.79
N PHE A 444 21.82 30.94 -29.77
CA PHE A 444 22.41 29.60 -29.73
C PHE A 444 23.40 29.46 -28.57
N THR A 445 24.33 30.42 -28.44
CA THR A 445 25.33 30.41 -27.36
C THR A 445 24.67 30.44 -25.99
N ALA A 446 23.69 31.31 -25.78
CA ALA A 446 22.98 31.42 -24.51
C ALA A 446 22.22 30.12 -24.16
N SER A 447 21.56 29.50 -25.13
CA SER A 447 20.86 28.22 -24.94
C SER A 447 21.81 27.11 -24.48
N VAL A 448 22.98 26.99 -25.13
CA VAL A 448 24.01 26.00 -24.77
C VAL A 448 24.63 26.28 -23.40
N MET A 449 24.86 27.56 -23.06
CA MET A 449 25.39 27.95 -21.75
C MET A 449 24.39 27.70 -20.62
N LYS A 450 23.10 27.98 -20.84
CA LYS A 450 22.03 27.65 -19.89
C LYS A 450 21.91 26.15 -19.67
N LEU A 451 22.01 25.36 -20.74
CA LEU A 451 22.04 23.91 -20.67
C LEU A 451 23.19 23.43 -19.77
N LYS A 452 24.41 23.92 -20.01
CA LYS A 452 25.58 23.63 -19.17
C LYS A 452 25.32 23.99 -17.71
N GLY A 453 24.80 25.18 -17.43
CA GLY A 453 24.51 25.67 -16.09
C GLY A 453 23.46 24.84 -15.33
N GLN A 454 22.42 24.36 -16.02
CA GLN A 454 21.39 23.48 -15.45
C GLN A 454 21.93 22.07 -15.15
N VAL A 455 22.90 21.58 -15.94
CA VAL A 455 23.61 20.31 -15.69
C VAL A 455 24.62 20.44 -14.54
N THR A 456 25.24 21.60 -14.35
CA THR A 456 26.22 21.88 -13.27
C THR A 456 25.61 22.61 -12.07
N LYS A 457 24.38 22.29 -11.65
CA LYS A 457 23.64 22.99 -10.57
C LYS A 457 24.32 22.91 -9.18
N VAL A 458 25.41 23.64 -9.02
CA VAL A 458 26.05 24.08 -7.77
C VAL A 458 26.51 25.51 -8.05
N TYR A 459 26.04 26.46 -7.24
CA TYR A 459 26.28 27.91 -7.31
C TYR A 459 25.51 28.69 -8.39
N PHE A 460 24.27 29.07 -8.11
CA PHE A 460 23.83 30.46 -8.25
C PHE A 460 22.73 30.75 -7.23
N ASP A 461 23.17 31.12 -6.03
CA ASP A 461 22.29 31.60 -4.98
C ASP A 461 21.75 32.99 -5.34
N LYS A 462 20.44 33.16 -5.15
CA LYS A 462 19.68 34.40 -5.34
C LYS A 462 20.06 35.42 -4.28
N LYS A 463 21.25 36.01 -4.37
CA LYS A 463 21.57 37.30 -3.75
C LYS A 463 22.54 38.10 -4.61
N ARG A 464 22.01 38.82 -5.60
CA ARG A 464 22.54 40.12 -5.99
C ARG A 464 21.39 41.08 -6.26
N LYS A 465 21.02 41.82 -5.21
CA LYS A 465 20.54 43.19 -5.36
C LYS A 465 21.76 44.05 -5.71
N GLU A 466 21.55 44.96 -6.65
CA GLU A 466 22.30 46.21 -6.84
C GLU A 466 23.82 46.07 -7.08
N ASP A 467 24.20 45.81 -8.33
CA ASP A 467 25.30 46.54 -8.99
C ASP A 467 25.21 46.33 -10.51
N HIS A 468 24.63 47.28 -11.24
CA HIS A 468 24.59 47.29 -12.71
C HIS A 468 25.90 47.76 -13.35
N SER A 469 27.04 47.71 -12.65
CA SER A 469 28.35 48.01 -13.22
C SER A 469 29.14 46.74 -13.60
N PHE A 470 28.54 45.86 -14.41
CA PHE A 470 29.34 44.88 -15.13
C PHE A 470 30.18 45.60 -16.20
N LYS A 471 31.42 45.93 -15.85
CA LYS A 471 32.44 46.41 -16.79
C LYS A 471 32.46 45.48 -18.01
N GLN A 472 32.28 46.08 -19.19
CA GLN A 472 32.37 45.45 -20.50
C GLN A 472 33.61 44.53 -20.54
N VAL A 473 33.40 43.22 -20.69
CA VAL A 473 34.47 42.24 -20.81
C VAL A 473 34.64 41.89 -22.28
N SER A 474 35.07 42.83 -23.13
CA SER A 474 35.62 42.45 -24.43
C SER A 474 36.28 43.60 -25.18
N ASP A 475 37.40 43.31 -25.85
CA ASP A 475 37.98 44.06 -26.95
C ASP A 475 37.14 43.96 -28.26
N LEU A 476 35.84 43.65 -28.15
CA LEU A 476 34.94 43.40 -29.29
C LEU A 476 33.97 44.58 -29.50
N LEU A 477 33.87 45.05 -30.74
CA LEU A 477 33.19 46.28 -31.14
C LEU A 477 31.66 46.21 -31.12
N ASP A 478 31.07 45.03 -31.30
CA ASP A 478 29.63 44.80 -31.47
C ASP A 478 28.99 44.01 -30.31
N PHE A 479 29.67 43.93 -29.17
CA PHE A 479 29.19 43.22 -27.98
C PHE A 479 28.14 44.05 -27.23
N ASP A 480 26.87 43.64 -27.25
CA ASP A 480 25.81 44.26 -26.45
C ASP A 480 25.41 43.35 -25.28
N ASN A 481 25.79 43.75 -24.07
CA ASN A 481 25.47 43.01 -22.84
C ASN A 481 24.08 43.31 -22.27
N ARG A 482 23.31 44.23 -22.88
CA ARG A 482 21.93 44.57 -22.46
C ARG A 482 20.89 43.64 -23.07
N ASP A 483 21.30 42.82 -24.04
CA ASP A 483 20.49 41.75 -24.59
C ASP A 483 20.33 40.60 -23.59
N TRP A 484 19.25 39.82 -23.68
CA TRP A 484 18.97 38.70 -22.78
C TRP A 484 20.11 37.64 -22.78
N ALA A 485 20.81 37.52 -23.92
CA ALA A 485 21.96 36.65 -24.10
C ALA A 485 23.27 37.24 -23.51
N GLY A 486 23.30 38.54 -23.16
CA GLY A 486 24.51 39.29 -22.84
C GLY A 486 25.33 38.72 -21.68
N GLU A 487 24.67 38.28 -20.60
CA GLU A 487 25.35 37.64 -19.46
C GLU A 487 25.99 36.29 -19.86
N TYR A 488 25.26 35.48 -20.62
CA TYR A 488 25.73 34.18 -21.10
C TYR A 488 26.88 34.33 -22.10
N LEU A 489 26.83 35.32 -22.97
CA LEU A 489 27.92 35.65 -23.88
C LEU A 489 29.15 36.13 -23.12
N THR A 490 28.98 36.97 -22.10
CA THR A 490 30.09 37.42 -21.25
C THR A 490 30.78 36.24 -20.60
N GLN A 491 30.00 35.29 -20.07
CA GLN A 491 30.54 34.07 -19.47
C GLN A 491 31.21 33.17 -20.50
N ALA A 492 30.54 32.89 -21.62
CA ALA A 492 31.09 32.07 -22.70
C ALA A 492 32.40 32.65 -23.24
N LYS A 493 32.54 33.98 -23.26
CA LYS A 493 33.79 34.64 -23.64
C LYS A 493 34.89 34.48 -22.60
N LYS A 494 34.57 34.61 -21.30
CA LYS A 494 35.53 34.37 -20.20
C LYS A 494 36.04 32.93 -20.16
N GLU A 495 35.19 31.98 -20.55
CA GLU A 495 35.49 30.55 -20.57
C GLU A 495 36.08 30.08 -21.91
N ASP A 496 36.43 31.01 -22.82
CA ASP A 496 36.95 30.73 -24.16
C ASP A 496 36.06 29.80 -25.03
N ILE A 497 34.78 29.71 -24.69
CA ILE A 497 33.77 28.96 -25.45
C ILE A 497 33.49 29.66 -26.78
N ILE A 498 33.29 30.98 -26.75
CA ILE A 498 33.16 31.80 -27.95
C ILE A 498 34.41 32.65 -28.20
N VAL A 499 34.79 32.76 -29.47
CA VAL A 499 35.88 33.61 -29.94
C VAL A 499 35.33 34.55 -31.01
N GLY A 500 35.67 35.84 -30.91
CA GLY A 500 35.31 36.84 -31.91
C GLY A 500 36.15 36.70 -33.18
N TYR A 501 35.76 37.41 -34.24
CA TYR A 501 36.45 37.42 -35.52
C TYR A 501 37.66 38.35 -35.50
N PRO A 502 38.58 38.24 -36.49
CA PRO A 502 39.73 39.13 -36.62
C PRO A 502 39.39 40.62 -36.77
N ASP A 503 38.17 40.95 -37.21
CA ASP A 503 37.64 42.31 -37.31
C ASP A 503 37.18 42.91 -35.96
N MET A 504 37.48 42.22 -34.86
CA MET A 504 37.06 42.57 -33.49
C MET A 504 35.53 42.53 -33.30
N THR A 505 34.80 41.72 -34.06
CA THR A 505 33.35 41.53 -33.86
C THR A 505 33.03 40.13 -33.32
N LEU A 506 31.87 39.95 -32.68
CA LEU A 506 31.27 38.68 -32.32
C LEU A 506 30.20 38.25 -33.34
N ARG A 507 29.64 39.21 -34.09
CA ARG A 507 28.48 39.07 -34.97
C ARG A 507 27.30 38.44 -34.26
N GLN A 508 26.98 38.97 -33.07
CA GLN A 508 26.01 38.38 -32.14
C GLN A 508 24.62 38.11 -32.74
N LYS A 509 24.15 38.99 -33.64
CA LYS A 509 22.84 38.87 -34.33
C LYS A 509 22.90 38.21 -35.71
N SER A 510 24.07 37.79 -36.17
CA SER A 510 24.16 37.02 -37.41
C SER A 510 23.70 35.59 -37.18
N TYR A 511 23.10 34.98 -38.21
CA TYR A 511 22.75 33.57 -38.19
C TYR A 511 24.01 32.72 -38.00
N ILE A 512 23.93 31.72 -37.13
CA ILE A 512 25.07 30.87 -36.81
C ILE A 512 25.31 29.84 -37.91
N SER A 513 26.57 29.64 -38.30
CA SER A 513 26.96 28.55 -39.20
C SER A 513 27.09 27.22 -38.46
N ARG A 514 27.00 26.09 -39.18
CA ARG A 514 27.24 24.76 -38.61
C ARG A 514 28.62 24.66 -37.96
N ALA A 515 29.66 25.19 -38.60
CA ALA A 515 31.03 25.22 -38.05
C ALA A 515 31.09 25.88 -36.67
N GLU A 516 30.42 27.02 -36.53
CA GLU A 516 30.38 27.80 -35.29
C GLU A 516 29.57 27.09 -34.20
N ALA A 517 28.40 26.57 -34.55
CA ALA A 517 27.57 25.80 -33.63
C ALA A 517 28.32 24.60 -33.05
N MET A 518 28.97 23.80 -33.90
CA MET A 518 29.76 22.63 -33.49
C MET A 518 30.96 23.01 -32.64
N THR A 519 31.61 24.12 -32.95
CA THR A 519 32.74 24.61 -32.14
C THR A 519 32.29 25.01 -30.74
N ILE A 520 31.14 25.67 -30.60
CA ILE A 520 30.58 26.04 -29.30
C ILE A 520 30.23 24.79 -28.48
N ILE A 521 29.53 23.82 -29.07
CA ILE A 521 29.18 22.55 -28.40
C ILE A 521 30.45 21.82 -27.94
N ALA A 522 31.44 21.65 -28.82
CA ALA A 522 32.68 20.93 -28.51
C ALA A 522 33.50 21.58 -27.38
N ARG A 523 33.42 22.91 -27.23
CA ARG A 523 34.09 23.65 -26.15
C ARG A 523 33.30 23.57 -24.84
N VAL A 524 31.98 23.66 -24.91
CA VAL A 524 31.09 23.53 -23.74
C VAL A 524 31.23 22.16 -23.08
N GLU A 525 31.20 21.09 -23.89
CA GLU A 525 31.38 19.71 -23.43
C GLU A 525 32.85 19.39 -23.05
N ARG A 526 33.76 20.36 -23.20
CA ARG A 526 35.22 20.20 -22.96
C ARG A 526 35.85 19.04 -23.73
N LEU A 527 35.22 18.61 -24.82
CA LEU A 527 35.72 17.53 -25.68
C LEU A 527 37.01 17.94 -26.40
N SER A 528 37.33 19.23 -26.40
CA SER A 528 38.51 19.81 -27.05
C SER A 528 39.67 20.17 -26.11
N ASP A 529 39.53 20.03 -24.78
CA ASP A 529 40.57 20.48 -23.83
C ASP A 529 41.29 19.36 -23.09
N LYS A 530 42.35 18.85 -23.74
CA LYS A 530 43.65 18.58 -23.11
C LYS A 530 44.70 18.34 -24.20
N LYS A 531 45.58 19.32 -24.42
CA LYS A 531 46.89 19.20 -25.08
C LYS A 531 47.00 18.12 -26.19
N SER A 532 46.39 18.35 -27.35
CA SER A 532 46.72 17.58 -28.56
C SER A 532 47.23 18.49 -29.68
N ARG A 533 48.15 19.40 -29.36
CA ARG A 533 49.13 19.83 -30.37
C ARG A 533 50.03 18.61 -30.65
N LYS A 534 49.80 17.98 -31.81
CA LYS A 534 50.52 16.83 -32.42
C LYS A 534 50.15 15.44 -31.89
N LYS A 535 49.36 14.70 -32.67
CA LYS A 535 49.90 13.79 -33.70
C LYS A 535 48.76 13.47 -34.67
N VAL A 536 48.99 13.79 -35.94
CA VAL A 536 48.17 13.31 -37.05
C VAL A 536 48.17 11.78 -36.96
N VAL A 537 47.05 11.19 -36.59
CA VAL A 537 46.80 9.77 -36.87
C VAL A 537 46.25 9.75 -38.28
N THR A 538 47.05 9.25 -39.22
CA THR A 538 46.60 8.90 -40.56
C THR A 538 45.45 7.92 -40.43
N ASP A 539 44.29 8.31 -40.96
CA ASP A 539 43.23 7.34 -41.26
C ASP A 539 43.70 6.44 -42.42
N VAL A 540 43.64 5.12 -42.21
CA VAL A 540 43.91 4.07 -43.21
C VAL A 540 42.58 3.50 -43.74
N ASN A 541 41.42 4.00 -43.30
CA ASN A 541 40.14 3.32 -43.47
C ASN A 541 39.08 4.09 -44.28
N ASN A 542 39.48 5.04 -45.13
CA ASN A 542 38.57 5.57 -46.16
C ASN A 542 37.24 6.12 -45.58
N GLU A 543 37.28 6.76 -44.41
CA GLU A 543 36.09 7.36 -43.80
C GLU A 543 35.73 8.69 -44.48
N VAL A 544 34.42 9.01 -44.54
CA VAL A 544 33.92 10.28 -45.08
C VAL A 544 34.48 11.44 -44.26
N VAL A 545 35.44 12.19 -44.83
CA VAL A 545 35.97 13.43 -44.26
C VAL A 545 34.92 14.52 -44.45
N TRP A 546 34.29 14.93 -43.34
CA TRP A 546 33.19 15.91 -43.34
C TRP A 546 33.67 17.35 -43.55
N VAL A 547 34.92 17.63 -43.16
CA VAL A 547 35.53 18.96 -43.19
C VAL A 547 36.99 18.82 -43.61
N ASP A 548 37.51 19.73 -44.44
CA ASP A 548 38.93 19.77 -44.80
C ASP A 548 39.81 19.89 -43.54
N ARG A 549 40.92 19.15 -43.50
CA ARG A 549 41.87 19.14 -42.36
C ARG A 549 42.49 20.51 -42.10
N ASP A 550 42.59 21.34 -43.13
CA ASP A 550 43.13 22.69 -43.03
C ASP A 550 42.09 23.72 -42.56
N ASN A 551 40.81 23.34 -42.45
CA ASN A 551 39.76 24.21 -41.93
C ASN A 551 39.83 24.33 -40.40
N TRP A 552 39.63 25.55 -39.89
CA TRP A 552 39.69 25.86 -38.46
C TRP A 552 38.69 25.07 -37.60
N SER A 553 37.56 24.63 -38.17
CA SER A 553 36.51 23.88 -37.46
C SER A 553 36.76 22.36 -37.42
N TYR A 554 37.70 21.85 -38.22
CA TYR A 554 38.03 20.43 -38.33
C TYR A 554 38.23 19.71 -36.99
N PRO A 555 39.06 20.19 -36.04
CA PRO A 555 39.29 19.47 -34.79
C PRO A 555 38.02 19.33 -33.95
N TYR A 556 37.11 20.31 -34.00
CA TYR A 556 35.88 20.30 -33.22
C TYR A 556 34.83 19.37 -33.84
N VAL A 557 34.60 19.50 -35.15
CA VAL A 557 33.64 18.66 -35.89
C VAL A 557 34.06 17.19 -35.86
N ASN A 558 35.34 16.90 -36.06
CA ASN A 558 35.84 15.53 -36.01
C ASN A 558 35.71 14.91 -34.61
N THR A 559 35.96 15.69 -33.55
CA THR A 559 35.80 15.22 -32.17
C THR A 559 34.34 14.91 -31.85
N LEU A 560 33.41 15.78 -32.25
CA LEU A 560 31.97 15.54 -32.07
C LEU A 560 31.47 14.33 -32.87
N LYS A 561 31.97 14.14 -34.10
CA LYS A 561 31.69 12.94 -34.91
C LYS A 561 32.15 11.67 -34.19
N GLN A 562 33.37 11.65 -33.67
CA GLN A 562 33.90 10.49 -32.92
C GLN A 562 33.13 10.24 -31.62
N ALA A 563 32.67 11.29 -30.97
CA ALA A 563 31.84 11.21 -29.77
C ALA A 563 30.37 10.87 -30.07
N LYS A 564 30.01 10.61 -31.34
CA LYS A 564 28.65 10.32 -31.82
C LYS A 564 27.62 11.42 -31.60
N PHE A 565 28.09 12.65 -31.37
CA PHE A 565 27.23 13.83 -31.23
C PHE A 565 26.63 14.27 -32.57
N LEU A 566 27.08 13.74 -33.70
CA LEU A 566 26.63 14.12 -35.04
C LEU A 566 25.92 13.00 -35.79
N ASP A 567 25.69 11.85 -35.14
CA ASP A 567 25.06 10.67 -35.76
C ASP A 567 23.64 10.99 -36.26
N TYR A 568 22.97 12.00 -35.67
CA TYR A 568 21.65 12.48 -36.11
C TYR A 568 21.70 13.37 -37.36
N ILE A 569 22.88 13.88 -37.73
CA ILE A 569 23.13 14.68 -38.95
C ILE A 569 23.62 13.78 -40.09
N ASP A 570 23.91 12.51 -39.81
CA ASP A 570 24.46 11.55 -40.78
C ASP A 570 23.39 11.04 -41.77
N ASN A 571 23.09 11.87 -42.77
CA ASN A 571 22.25 11.53 -43.91
C ASN A 571 23.06 11.16 -45.16
N GLY A 572 24.34 10.77 -45.01
CA GLY A 572 25.21 10.41 -46.14
C GLY A 572 25.54 11.56 -47.11
N LYS A 573 25.30 12.82 -46.72
CA LYS A 573 25.64 14.02 -47.50
C LYS A 573 26.82 14.76 -46.86
N GLN A 574 27.62 15.46 -47.68
CA GLN A 574 28.73 16.30 -47.20
C GLN A 574 28.22 17.29 -46.12
N PHE A 575 28.90 17.33 -44.98
CA PHE A 575 28.62 18.26 -43.89
C PHE A 575 29.09 19.66 -44.31
N MET A 576 28.20 20.44 -44.93
CA MET A 576 28.53 21.77 -45.44
C MET A 576 28.71 22.77 -44.29
N ILE A 577 29.96 22.99 -43.87
CA ILE A 577 30.32 23.74 -42.66
C ILE A 577 29.89 25.22 -42.64
N ASP A 578 29.84 25.87 -43.80
CA ASP A 578 29.53 27.29 -43.93
C ASP A 578 28.02 27.56 -44.06
N TYR A 579 27.20 26.51 -44.08
CA TYR A 579 25.75 26.66 -44.13
C TYR A 579 25.21 27.16 -42.79
N ILE A 580 24.19 28.02 -42.89
CA ILE A 580 23.41 28.46 -41.74
C ILE A 580 22.75 27.23 -41.10
N PHE A 581 22.82 27.17 -39.78
CA PHE A 581 22.17 26.15 -38.98
C PHE A 581 20.65 26.19 -39.21
N THR A 582 20.12 25.15 -39.86
CA THR A 582 18.75 25.20 -40.40
C THR A 582 17.69 24.97 -39.31
N PRO A 583 16.41 25.30 -39.58
CA PRO A 583 15.31 24.98 -38.67
C PRO A 583 15.26 23.49 -38.26
N GLU A 584 15.58 22.58 -39.18
CA GLU A 584 15.64 21.14 -38.89
C GLU A 584 16.79 20.80 -37.92
N GLU A 585 17.95 21.44 -38.06
CA GLU A 585 19.09 21.22 -37.14
C GLU A 585 18.83 21.84 -35.76
N LYS A 586 18.07 22.93 -35.71
CA LYS A 586 17.52 23.54 -34.48
C LYS A 586 16.57 22.58 -33.77
N GLU A 587 15.68 21.91 -34.47
CA GLU A 587 14.83 20.84 -33.90
C GLU A 587 15.66 19.65 -33.39
N GLN A 588 16.72 19.27 -34.11
CA GLN A 588 17.59 18.17 -33.69
C GLN A 588 18.42 18.53 -32.45
N PHE A 589 18.90 19.77 -32.35
CA PHE A 589 19.54 20.27 -31.13
C PHE A 589 18.57 20.24 -29.94
N VAL A 590 17.31 20.63 -30.17
CA VAL A 590 16.23 20.57 -29.17
C VAL A 590 15.96 19.13 -28.75
N ALA A 591 15.95 18.17 -29.68
CA ALA A 591 15.81 16.74 -29.39
C ALA A 591 16.99 16.21 -28.56
N TYR A 592 18.23 16.55 -28.94
CA TYR A 592 19.44 16.23 -28.18
C TYR A 592 19.38 16.79 -26.74
N VAL A 593 18.92 18.04 -26.60
CA VAL A 593 18.73 18.68 -25.29
C VAL A 593 17.68 17.93 -24.46
N SER A 594 16.57 17.52 -25.06
CA SER A 594 15.54 16.72 -24.37
C SER A 594 16.11 15.41 -23.84
N GLU A 595 16.88 14.69 -24.65
CA GLU A 595 17.49 13.40 -24.28
C GLU A 595 18.50 13.54 -23.12
N LYS A 596 19.41 14.53 -23.21
CA LYS A 596 20.40 14.78 -22.15
C LYS A 596 19.79 15.33 -20.87
N SER A 597 18.83 16.26 -20.96
CA SER A 597 18.16 16.83 -19.78
C SER A 597 17.34 15.77 -19.03
N MET A 598 16.72 14.83 -19.75
CA MET A 598 16.01 13.69 -19.16
C MET A 598 16.96 12.68 -18.51
N SER A 599 18.13 12.42 -19.10
CA SER A 599 19.14 11.50 -18.54
C SER A 599 19.77 11.96 -17.21
N VAL A 600 19.82 13.26 -16.95
CA VAL A 600 20.43 13.83 -15.72
C VAL A 600 19.57 13.58 -14.47
N SER A 601 18.27 13.32 -14.63
CA SER A 601 17.36 12.96 -13.53
C SER A 601 17.64 11.57 -12.92
N VAL A 602 18.53 10.78 -13.51
CA VAL A 602 18.85 9.38 -13.10
C VAL A 602 20.20 9.25 -12.39
N SER A 603 21.14 10.20 -12.51
CA SER A 603 22.55 9.95 -12.10
C SER A 603 22.98 10.49 -10.72
N ASN A 604 22.11 11.12 -9.94
CA ASN A 604 22.48 11.65 -8.62
C ASN A 604 22.08 10.77 -7.43
N ASN A 605 21.85 9.47 -7.65
CA ASN A 605 21.84 8.50 -6.56
C ASN A 605 22.61 7.24 -6.94
N THR A 606 23.45 6.84 -5.99
CA THR A 606 24.09 5.54 -5.78
C THR A 606 25.46 5.26 -6.43
N GLU A 607 26.42 5.08 -5.52
CA GLU A 607 27.48 4.09 -5.64
C GLU A 607 26.93 2.76 -6.21
N ALA A 608 27.61 2.29 -7.24
CA ALA A 608 27.80 0.91 -7.69
C ALA A 608 26.68 -0.15 -7.58
N SER A 609 26.63 -0.94 -8.66
CA SER A 609 26.03 -2.28 -8.85
C SER A 609 24.52 -2.34 -9.05
N ASP A 610 24.09 -2.19 -10.30
CA ASP A 610 23.72 -3.31 -11.15
C ASP A 610 23.16 -2.80 -12.48
N THR A 611 23.65 -3.36 -13.58
CA THR A 611 23.16 -3.08 -14.93
C THR A 611 21.78 -3.71 -15.12
N SER A 612 20.73 -2.95 -14.78
CA SER A 612 19.40 -3.12 -15.36
C SER A 612 19.04 -1.86 -16.12
N THR A 613 19.07 -1.94 -17.46
CA THR A 613 18.47 -0.96 -18.36
C THR A 613 17.03 -0.69 -17.94
N ILE A 614 16.78 0.49 -17.36
CA ILE A 614 15.43 1.01 -17.20
C ILE A 614 14.98 1.44 -18.60
N ASN A 615 14.13 0.62 -19.22
CA ASN A 615 13.32 1.03 -20.36
C ASN A 615 12.36 2.13 -19.88
N ILE A 616 12.69 3.38 -20.16
CA ILE A 616 11.67 4.42 -20.31
C ILE A 616 10.91 4.04 -21.59
N PRO A 617 9.57 3.90 -21.58
CA PRO A 617 8.86 3.53 -22.78
C PRO A 617 9.19 4.55 -23.87
N LEU A 618 9.75 4.07 -24.99
CA LEU A 618 9.60 4.77 -26.26
C LEU A 618 8.12 5.16 -26.35
N ILE A 619 7.85 6.45 -26.47
CA ILE A 619 6.56 6.93 -26.94
C ILE A 619 6.46 6.44 -28.38
N ASN A 620 6.00 5.20 -28.57
CA ASN A 620 5.23 4.85 -29.74
C ASN A 620 3.95 5.67 -29.63
N ALA A 621 3.99 6.91 -30.14
CA ALA A 621 2.78 7.64 -30.43
C ALA A 621 2.00 6.80 -31.44
N PRO A 622 0.78 6.31 -31.13
CA PRO A 622 -0.13 5.95 -32.19
C PRO A 622 -0.41 7.22 -33.02
N PRO A 623 -0.69 7.10 -34.33
CA PRO A 623 -0.99 8.26 -35.16
C PRO A 623 -2.10 9.08 -34.51
N VAL A 624 -1.79 10.33 -34.18
CA VAL A 624 -2.75 11.28 -33.62
C VAL A 624 -3.85 11.53 -34.65
N LYS A 625 -5.04 10.99 -34.36
CA LYS A 625 -6.30 11.52 -34.88
C LYS A 625 -7.14 11.94 -33.69
N GLY A 626 -7.25 13.26 -33.51
CA GLY A 626 -8.24 13.90 -32.64
C GLY A 626 -7.87 13.93 -31.16
N LEU A 627 -7.09 14.93 -30.76
CA LEU A 627 -7.17 15.48 -29.41
C LEU A 627 -7.71 16.90 -29.55
N MET A 628 -8.92 17.13 -29.02
CA MET A 628 -9.47 18.47 -28.80
C MET A 628 -8.91 19.03 -27.47
N PRO A 629 -8.77 20.35 -27.33
CA PRO A 629 -8.22 20.99 -26.13
C PRO A 629 -9.16 20.79 -24.93
N ILE A 630 -8.59 20.41 -23.78
CA ILE A 630 -9.32 20.14 -22.53
C ILE A 630 -9.67 21.48 -21.88
N ASN A 631 -10.94 21.88 -22.02
CA ASN A 631 -11.57 23.00 -21.32
C ASN A 631 -12.98 22.57 -20.81
N GLU A 632 -13.08 21.40 -20.15
CA GLU A 632 -14.39 20.84 -19.77
C GLU A 632 -14.45 20.43 -18.27
N VAL A 633 -15.50 20.88 -17.58
CA VAL A 633 -15.90 20.39 -16.24
C VAL A 633 -16.98 19.33 -16.44
N TYR A 634 -16.76 18.13 -15.89
CA TYR A 634 -17.72 17.03 -15.95
C TYR A 634 -18.67 17.03 -14.74
N ALA A 635 -19.96 16.81 -14.97
CA ALA A 635 -20.94 16.53 -13.92
C ALA A 635 -21.51 15.11 -14.08
N PHE A 636 -21.55 14.35 -12.98
CA PHE A 636 -22.07 12.98 -12.93
C PHE A 636 -23.57 12.97 -12.64
N LEU A 637 -24.34 12.29 -13.49
CA LEU A 637 -25.74 11.93 -13.23
C LEU A 637 -25.93 10.45 -13.55
N GLU A 638 -26.19 9.67 -12.49
CA GLU A 638 -26.44 8.23 -12.57
C GLU A 638 -27.92 8.01 -12.93
N THR A 639 -28.17 7.27 -14.02
CA THR A 639 -29.54 6.88 -14.39
C THR A 639 -29.91 5.55 -13.73
N PRO A 640 -31.21 5.28 -13.47
CA PRO A 640 -31.67 4.06 -12.80
C PRO A 640 -31.27 2.74 -13.49
N GLU A 641 -30.82 2.80 -14.74
CA GLU A 641 -30.42 1.65 -15.56
C GLU A 641 -28.90 1.45 -15.62
N GLY A 642 -28.12 2.19 -14.83
CA GLY A 642 -26.67 1.97 -14.68
C GLY A 642 -25.84 2.34 -15.91
N ARG A 643 -26.37 3.17 -16.82
CA ARG A 643 -25.59 3.76 -17.93
C ARG A 643 -25.14 5.17 -17.56
N ASN A 644 -23.82 5.36 -17.50
CA ASN A 644 -23.18 6.67 -17.37
C ASN A 644 -23.24 7.40 -18.71
N ILE A 645 -23.80 8.59 -18.74
CA ILE A 645 -23.80 9.49 -19.91
C ILE A 645 -22.97 10.71 -19.56
N TYR A 646 -21.91 10.96 -20.34
CA TYR A 646 -21.03 12.12 -20.20
C TYR A 646 -21.57 13.31 -21.00
N TYR A 647 -21.68 14.48 -20.38
CA TYR A 647 -21.97 15.73 -21.08
C TYR A 647 -20.82 16.72 -20.91
N SER A 648 -20.48 17.43 -21.99
CA SER A 648 -19.61 18.60 -21.95
C SER A 648 -20.43 19.89 -22.04
N PHE A 649 -20.06 20.88 -21.23
CA PHE A 649 -20.62 22.22 -21.28
C PHE A 649 -19.55 23.20 -21.76
N LEU A 650 -19.84 23.92 -22.84
CA LEU A 650 -19.14 25.15 -23.22
C LEU A 650 -20.03 26.34 -22.86
N ARG A 651 -19.61 27.23 -21.95
CA ARG A 651 -19.60 28.69 -22.21
C ARG A 651 -19.22 29.62 -21.05
N GLU A 652 -18.50 30.66 -21.48
CA GLU A 652 -18.61 32.11 -21.23
C GLU A 652 -18.86 32.63 -19.79
N SER A 653 -17.85 33.36 -19.32
CA SER A 653 -17.84 34.43 -18.31
C SER A 653 -19.20 34.95 -17.80
N GLU A 654 -19.42 34.83 -16.49
CA GLU A 654 -19.44 35.96 -15.52
C GLU A 654 -19.69 35.44 -14.09
N PHE A 655 -18.99 36.05 -13.13
CA PHE A 655 -19.14 35.99 -11.66
C PHE A 655 -20.08 34.93 -11.03
N ILE A 656 -19.50 33.96 -10.31
CA ILE A 656 -20.21 33.25 -9.23
C ILE A 656 -19.40 33.39 -7.94
N LYS A 657 -19.89 34.24 -7.03
CA LYS A 657 -19.25 34.57 -5.73
C LYS A 657 -19.83 33.78 -4.53
N LYS A 658 -20.65 32.73 -4.73
CA LYS A 658 -21.16 31.86 -3.65
C LYS A 658 -21.44 30.42 -4.13
N PRO A 659 -21.34 29.40 -3.25
CA PRO A 659 -21.68 28.02 -3.59
C PRO A 659 -23.19 27.85 -3.84
N ILE A 660 -23.54 27.20 -4.95
CA ILE A 660 -24.93 26.92 -5.37
C ILE A 660 -25.35 25.55 -4.82
N LYS A 661 -26.55 25.46 -4.22
CA LYS A 661 -27.07 24.18 -3.71
C LYS A 661 -27.59 23.31 -4.87
N LYS A 662 -27.43 21.99 -4.76
CA LYS A 662 -27.77 20.99 -5.80
C LYS A 662 -29.18 21.17 -6.42
N PHE A 663 -30.16 21.65 -5.64
CA PHE A 663 -31.55 21.84 -6.09
C PHE A 663 -31.73 23.10 -6.98
N GLU A 664 -30.98 24.18 -6.73
CA GLU A 664 -31.03 25.41 -7.53
C GLU A 664 -30.38 25.22 -8.90
N LEU A 665 -29.35 24.37 -8.97
CA LEU A 665 -28.70 23.98 -10.23
C LEU A 665 -29.67 23.24 -11.16
N ILE A 666 -30.48 22.32 -10.61
CA ILE A 666 -31.48 21.56 -11.37
C ILE A 666 -32.59 22.47 -11.88
N GLU A 667 -33.04 23.44 -11.07
CA GLU A 667 -34.05 24.42 -11.48
C GLU A 667 -33.53 25.35 -12.59
N MET A 668 -32.28 25.81 -12.50
CA MET A 668 -31.63 26.59 -13.56
C MET A 668 -31.50 25.80 -14.86
N LEU A 669 -31.08 24.52 -14.79
CA LEU A 669 -30.91 23.66 -15.95
C LEU A 669 -32.26 23.37 -16.65
N SER A 670 -33.34 23.22 -15.88
CA SER A 670 -34.70 22.95 -16.42
C SER A 670 -35.27 24.06 -17.31
N LYS A 671 -34.72 25.28 -17.20
CA LYS A 671 -35.15 26.47 -17.95
C LYS A 671 -34.34 26.68 -19.24
N THR A 672 -33.33 25.86 -19.52
CA THR A 672 -32.53 25.96 -20.75
C THR A 672 -33.19 25.23 -21.92
N SER A 673 -33.16 25.85 -23.11
CA SER A 673 -33.79 25.32 -24.33
C SER A 673 -33.19 23.98 -24.78
N LEU A 674 -31.91 23.74 -24.47
CA LEU A 674 -31.21 22.49 -24.76
C LEU A 674 -31.73 21.34 -23.89
N PHE A 675 -31.99 21.59 -22.61
CA PHE A 675 -32.48 20.58 -21.67
C PHE A 675 -33.95 20.22 -21.95
N GLN A 676 -34.78 21.19 -22.34
CA GLN A 676 -36.15 20.92 -22.79
C GLN A 676 -36.18 20.12 -24.12
N SER A 677 -35.29 20.40 -25.06
CA SER A 677 -35.14 19.56 -26.27
C SER A 677 -34.71 18.13 -25.94
N PHE A 678 -33.82 17.96 -24.97
CA PHE A 678 -33.38 16.64 -24.51
C PHE A 678 -34.54 15.81 -23.92
N LEU A 679 -35.32 16.40 -23.00
CA LEU A 679 -36.49 15.73 -22.40
C LEU A 679 -37.53 15.31 -23.45
N THR A 680 -37.74 16.16 -24.46
CA THR A 680 -38.64 15.89 -25.58
C THR A 680 -38.15 14.73 -26.45
N ASN A 681 -36.83 14.63 -26.68
CA ASN A 681 -36.20 13.55 -27.48
C ASN A 681 -36.17 12.19 -26.78
N ILE A 682 -36.24 12.14 -25.44
CA ILE A 682 -36.35 10.89 -24.67
C ILE A 682 -37.80 10.56 -24.27
N GLY A 683 -38.79 11.25 -24.85
CA GLY A 683 -40.22 10.95 -24.69
C GLY A 683 -40.83 11.41 -23.35
N ILE A 684 -40.13 12.24 -22.58
CA ILE A 684 -40.60 12.76 -21.30
C ILE A 684 -41.22 14.14 -21.52
N SER A 685 -42.56 14.19 -21.61
CA SER A 685 -43.28 15.47 -21.53
C SER A 685 -43.38 15.90 -20.07
N MET A 686 -42.78 17.04 -19.69
CA MET A 686 -43.03 17.63 -18.38
C MET A 686 -44.51 18.05 -18.30
N LEU A 687 -45.30 17.34 -17.50
CA LEU A 687 -46.62 17.81 -17.07
C LEU A 687 -46.44 19.04 -16.16
N PRO A 688 -47.34 20.04 -16.22
CA PRO A 688 -47.19 21.24 -15.41
C PRO A 688 -47.26 20.90 -13.92
N GLN A 689 -46.28 21.45 -13.19
CA GLN A 689 -46.07 21.36 -11.76
C GLN A 689 -47.35 21.29 -10.91
N LYS A 690 -47.33 20.41 -9.90
CA LYS A 690 -47.88 20.72 -8.58
C LYS A 690 -46.98 20.20 -7.45
N LYS A 691 -46.34 21.20 -6.83
CA LYS A 691 -45.68 21.30 -5.50
C LYS A 691 -44.63 20.27 -5.13
#